data_AF-A0A8H7J4K0-F1
#
_entry.id   AF-A0A8H7J4K0-F1
#
_cell.length_a   1.000
_cell.length_b   1.000
_cell.length_c   1.000
_cell.angle_alpha   90.00
_cell.angle_beta   90.00
_cell.angle_gamma   90.00
#
_symmetry.space_group_name_H-M   'P 1'
#
loop_
_entity.id
_entity.type
_entity.pdbx_description
1 polymer ?
#
loop_
_entity_poly.entity_id
_entity_poly.type
_entity_poly.pdbx_seq_one_letter_code
_entity_poly.pdbx_strand_id
1 'polypeptide(L)'
;MADVTELRCWPSCVDALDWSQDNIIALASDERVELLFPNTVSYERDNDVPQWQHVPLQVPWFSNDELPVKDAAPLSNYSVGEEISPSVPTAIAWSPPGLAKHRRCALAVLTSNLVLSVCVTAQTSRIASDAEEQVRLKTRIRAFTWAPALPSASNTMGTRTSYGRQYLVVANDDNQLVFLGVDSPTSTLGSSQSWKASVLTHMSLEVEEGSIFTDPLYFDDLMKQQRFISHVAWSPWVMQCDCYYSVVVYSTNEEVRGRLVTCSNDGITLGTEVVYAGMSLRHSGPISWCPSIGEDSKLTLALFTNLGLVYLTISGNDASIVNTISHDLDGRWDQVSGAVWDYEKQPSPRLHFSSLLSTVQSPTAVLEELSGALASVKAPSWKEKIENNLVLFSVKNDLKGHSKTKVWGLTTSPLGDFIAVCNSLHPSDSIEYGPPADRRGTVALSTLRQYNKIRESFPTRNTTAEGVLFTLKKLVENTVEDADQMSAFAEEASGKLMQAYGPVAVSEDGDATVFGTDRLEELVKTFKTIALFDKNTLRDRCSILVSYACNDTSANELPRSLISYRLATALQRLPSMLSHTPFSAEILLQHKQLIILINTLLFSDEVAEGANESADKQKDLVAEGDIMDTELTTESANPSSYGQAVSADGLDTVTAASDHCDFCSAPIPFTDLTTATCTNGHQFPRCGISLLAIQAPGITKYCGICSTPFLSEEFVQVQEMQEETTEPPVTLSRVLFQACDICIYCGGKFVG
;
A
#
# COMPACT_ATOMS: atom_id res chain seq x y z
N MET A 1 26.59 3.00 8.09
CA MET A 1 25.87 2.02 8.94
C MET A 1 24.34 2.21 8.85
N ALA A 2 23.79 2.66 7.71
CA ALA A 2 22.38 3.08 7.60
C ALA A 2 21.40 1.90 7.33
N ASP A 3 21.83 0.86 6.63
CA ASP A 3 20.94 -0.21 6.15
C ASP A 3 20.70 -1.37 7.14
N VAL A 4 21.01 -1.18 8.43
CA VAL A 4 20.88 -2.22 9.47
C VAL A 4 20.12 -1.64 10.64
N THR A 5 19.07 -2.35 11.07
CA THR A 5 18.21 -1.96 12.19
C THR A 5 18.20 -3.05 13.24
N GLU A 6 18.52 -2.70 14.49
CA GLU A 6 18.52 -3.61 15.63
C GLU A 6 17.19 -3.49 16.39
N LEU A 7 16.58 -4.63 16.68
CA LEU A 7 15.30 -4.76 17.38
C LEU A 7 15.51 -5.49 18.71
N ARG A 8 14.82 -5.04 19.75
CA ARG A 8 14.90 -5.60 21.11
C ARG A 8 13.94 -6.78 21.28
N CYS A 9 14.01 -7.73 20.35
CA CYS A 9 13.21 -8.94 20.35
C CYS A 9 13.94 -10.04 19.57
N TRP A 10 13.56 -11.30 19.80
CA TRP A 10 13.86 -12.37 18.88
C TRP A 10 12.62 -12.69 18.04
N PRO A 11 12.80 -13.09 16.76
CA PRO A 11 11.69 -13.58 15.96
C PRO A 11 11.10 -14.87 16.54
N SER A 12 9.80 -15.10 16.34
CA SER A 12 9.07 -16.24 16.90
C SER A 12 8.96 -17.45 15.97
N CYS A 13 9.06 -17.24 14.65
CA CYS A 13 8.87 -18.28 13.63
C CYS A 13 9.88 -18.16 12.49
N VAL A 14 9.93 -19.18 11.63
CA VAL A 14 10.55 -19.03 10.30
C VAL A 14 9.62 -18.21 9.39
N ASP A 15 10.15 -17.67 8.31
CA ASP A 15 9.45 -16.76 7.41
C ASP A 15 8.82 -15.57 8.17
N ALA A 16 9.55 -15.08 9.18
CA ALA A 16 9.05 -14.08 10.12
C ALA A 16 8.97 -12.65 9.55
N LEU A 17 9.32 -12.43 8.30
CA LEU A 17 9.36 -11.11 7.67
C LEU A 17 8.39 -11.01 6.51
N ASP A 18 7.65 -9.90 6.44
CA ASP A 18 6.94 -9.53 5.22
C ASP A 18 6.96 -8.02 4.98
N TRP A 19 7.07 -7.61 3.72
CA TRP A 19 7.23 -6.20 3.30
C TRP A 19 6.04 -5.78 2.44
N SER A 20 5.19 -4.91 3.00
CA SER A 20 3.98 -4.43 2.34
C SER A 20 4.27 -3.51 1.15
N GLN A 21 3.30 -3.41 0.21
CA GLN A 21 3.32 -2.41 -0.86
C GLN A 21 3.30 -0.95 -0.35
N ASP A 22 2.90 -0.72 0.90
CA ASP A 22 2.99 0.58 1.57
C ASP A 22 4.38 0.88 2.14
N ASN A 23 5.37 0.05 1.81
CA ASN A 23 6.76 0.20 2.23
C ASN A 23 6.97 0.01 3.75
N ILE A 24 6.14 -0.80 4.40
CA ILE A 24 6.24 -1.16 5.83
C ILE A 24 6.70 -2.61 5.95
N ILE A 25 7.72 -2.86 6.76
CA ILE A 25 8.20 -4.22 7.08
C ILE A 25 7.52 -4.68 8.38
N ALA A 26 6.95 -5.87 8.39
CA ALA A 26 6.45 -6.54 9.58
C ALA A 26 7.42 -7.65 10.00
N LEU A 27 7.71 -7.74 11.29
CA LEU A 27 8.50 -8.83 11.89
C LEU A 27 7.69 -9.53 12.98
N ALA A 28 7.45 -10.83 12.82
CA ALA A 28 6.85 -11.68 13.84
C ALA A 28 7.83 -11.92 15.00
N SER A 29 7.44 -11.56 16.21
CA SER A 29 8.22 -11.76 17.44
C SER A 29 7.37 -12.41 18.53
N ASP A 30 8.02 -12.86 19.61
CA ASP A 30 7.41 -13.68 20.68
C ASP A 30 6.01 -13.20 21.13
N GLU A 31 5.85 -11.92 21.46
CA GLU A 31 4.59 -11.38 22.02
C GLU A 31 3.91 -10.31 21.14
N ARG A 32 4.48 -10.02 19.97
CA ARG A 32 4.06 -8.88 19.13
C ARG A 32 4.57 -8.99 17.71
N VAL A 33 3.98 -8.20 16.82
CA VAL A 33 4.55 -7.91 15.51
C VAL A 33 5.24 -6.55 15.57
N GLU A 34 6.51 -6.48 15.24
CA GLU A 34 7.24 -5.21 15.12
C GLU A 34 7.01 -4.64 13.71
N LEU A 35 6.43 -3.45 13.61
CA LEU A 35 6.28 -2.72 12.35
C LEU A 35 7.42 -1.72 12.19
N LEU A 36 8.15 -1.82 11.08
CA LEU A 36 9.23 -0.91 10.72
C LEU A 36 8.76 0.01 9.60
N PHE A 37 8.72 1.30 9.89
CA PHE A 37 8.41 2.35 8.93
C PHE A 37 9.71 3.04 8.49
N PRO A 38 9.98 3.19 7.19
CA PRO A 38 11.15 3.91 6.73
C PRO A 38 10.97 5.39 7.07
N ASN A 39 12.01 5.99 7.65
CA ASN A 39 12.00 7.41 7.95
C ASN A 39 12.19 8.20 6.65
N THR A 40 11.09 8.75 6.14
CA THR A 40 11.08 9.56 4.91
C THR A 40 11.32 11.04 5.20
N VAL A 41 11.52 11.44 6.45
CA VAL A 41 11.85 12.83 6.84
C VAL A 41 13.35 12.94 7.02
N SER A 42 13.98 13.81 6.23
CA SER A 42 15.41 14.11 6.34
C SER A 42 15.59 15.12 7.47
N TYR A 43 16.13 14.71 8.61
CA TYR A 43 16.66 15.66 9.58
C TYR A 43 18.09 16.05 9.17
N GLU A 44 18.49 17.27 9.52
CA GLU A 44 19.87 17.75 9.34
C GLU A 44 20.88 16.72 9.85
N ARG A 45 22.00 16.59 9.14
CA ARG A 45 23.00 15.49 9.21
C ARG A 45 23.63 15.23 10.58
N ASP A 46 23.25 15.96 11.62
CA ASP A 46 23.87 15.93 12.95
C ASP A 46 23.08 15.19 14.04
N ASN A 47 21.87 14.67 13.75
CA ASN A 47 21.15 13.78 14.68
C ASN A 47 21.16 12.33 14.18
N ASP A 48 21.64 11.40 15.02
CA ASP A 48 21.51 9.94 14.88
C ASP A 48 20.02 9.51 14.98
N VAL A 49 19.18 9.97 14.06
CA VAL A 49 17.78 9.53 13.97
C VAL A 49 17.78 8.16 13.30
N PRO A 50 17.15 7.13 13.91
CA PRO A 50 17.10 5.82 13.29
C PRO A 50 16.41 5.89 11.92
N GLN A 51 16.98 5.21 10.92
CA GLN A 51 16.41 5.14 9.57
C GLN A 51 15.03 4.47 9.56
N TRP A 52 14.69 3.74 10.62
CA TRP A 52 13.42 3.06 10.77
C TRP A 52 12.73 3.47 12.07
N GLN A 53 11.46 3.85 11.97
CA GLN A 53 10.58 4.04 13.12
C GLN A 53 9.93 2.70 13.47
N HIS A 54 10.00 2.32 14.75
CA HIS A 54 9.50 1.03 15.22
C HIS A 54 8.16 1.24 15.93
N VAL A 55 7.15 0.48 15.52
CA VAL A 55 5.83 0.47 16.16
C VAL A 55 5.49 -0.97 16.54
N PRO A 56 5.56 -1.33 17.83
CA PRO A 56 5.16 -2.65 18.28
C PRO A 56 3.63 -2.77 18.23
N LEU A 57 3.14 -3.81 17.54
CA LEU A 57 1.73 -4.21 17.51
C LEU A 57 1.55 -5.46 18.38
N GLN A 58 0.85 -5.33 19.50
CA GLN A 58 0.57 -6.47 20.37
C GLN A 58 -0.42 -7.43 19.68
N VAL A 59 -0.05 -8.71 19.60
CA VAL A 59 -0.89 -9.76 19.00
C VAL A 59 -0.81 -11.03 19.87
N PRO A 60 -1.93 -11.64 20.24
CA PRO A 60 -3.31 -11.22 20.00
C PRO A 60 -3.75 -10.12 20.99
N TRP A 61 -4.58 -9.19 20.53
CA TRP A 61 -5.29 -8.27 21.40
C TRP A 61 -6.79 -8.31 21.07
N PHE A 62 -7.46 -9.34 21.59
CA PHE A 62 -8.92 -9.49 21.45
C PHE A 62 -9.62 -9.08 22.73
N SER A 63 -10.73 -8.38 22.61
CA SER A 63 -11.71 -8.24 23.69
C SER A 63 -12.49 -9.54 23.91
N ASN A 64 -13.10 -9.72 25.08
CA ASN A 64 -13.98 -10.87 25.35
C ASN A 64 -15.18 -10.93 24.37
N ASP A 65 -15.57 -9.79 23.80
CA ASP A 65 -16.62 -9.71 22.78
C ASP A 65 -16.15 -10.22 21.41
N GLU A 66 -14.84 -10.15 21.13
CA GLU A 66 -14.23 -10.54 19.85
C GLU A 66 -13.74 -12.00 19.86
N LEU A 67 -13.22 -12.46 21.00
CA LEU A 67 -12.85 -13.84 21.23
C LEU A 67 -13.46 -14.31 22.56
N PRO A 68 -14.68 -14.86 22.54
CA PRO A 68 -15.33 -15.33 23.76
C PRO A 68 -14.51 -16.46 24.40
N VAL A 69 -14.53 -16.54 25.73
CA VAL A 69 -13.88 -17.61 26.48
C VAL A 69 -14.49 -18.95 26.05
N LYS A 70 -13.63 -19.89 25.66
CA LYS A 70 -14.02 -21.23 25.21
C LYS A 70 -13.69 -22.25 26.30
N ASP A 71 -14.52 -23.28 26.43
CA ASP A 71 -14.20 -24.45 27.25
C ASP A 71 -13.07 -25.28 26.60
N ALA A 72 -12.35 -26.05 27.42
CA ALA A 72 -11.26 -26.91 26.96
C ALA A 72 -11.74 -27.92 25.89
N ALA A 73 -10.88 -28.24 24.92
CA ALA A 73 -11.22 -29.21 23.87
C ALA A 73 -11.54 -30.60 24.44
N PRO A 74 -12.44 -31.37 23.79
CA PRO A 74 -12.56 -32.80 24.05
C PRO A 74 -11.23 -33.50 23.87
N LEU A 75 -10.97 -34.56 24.65
CA LEU A 75 -9.72 -35.34 24.63
C LEU A 75 -9.24 -35.75 23.23
N SER A 76 -10.17 -36.01 22.30
CA SER A 76 -9.85 -36.38 20.91
C SER A 76 -9.16 -35.25 20.13
N ASN A 77 -9.43 -33.98 20.48
CA ASN A 77 -8.96 -32.78 19.78
C ASN A 77 -8.19 -31.83 20.72
N TYR A 78 -7.79 -32.32 21.90
CA TYR A 78 -7.15 -31.55 22.95
C TYR A 78 -5.64 -31.44 22.69
N SER A 79 -5.15 -30.21 22.58
CA SER A 79 -3.73 -29.90 22.47
C SER A 79 -3.30 -29.07 23.65
N VAL A 80 -2.50 -29.66 24.55
CA VAL A 80 -1.93 -28.93 25.70
C VAL A 80 -1.24 -27.65 25.24
N GLY A 81 -0.46 -27.72 24.16
CA GLY A 81 0.30 -26.59 23.63
C GLY A 81 -0.58 -25.47 23.08
N GLU A 82 -1.77 -25.80 22.55
CA GLU A 82 -2.75 -24.80 22.09
C GLU A 82 -3.43 -24.14 23.30
N GLU A 83 -3.91 -24.94 24.25
CA GLU A 83 -4.73 -24.49 25.39
C GLU A 83 -3.95 -23.63 26.38
N ILE A 84 -2.63 -23.83 26.50
CA ILE A 84 -1.75 -22.99 27.33
C ILE A 84 -0.94 -21.98 26.52
N SER A 85 -1.24 -21.85 25.22
CA SER A 85 -0.44 -21.04 24.33
C SER A 85 -0.46 -19.56 24.73
N PRO A 86 0.69 -18.88 24.81
CA PRO A 86 0.73 -17.43 24.92
C PRO A 86 0.29 -16.73 23.61
N SER A 87 -0.14 -17.50 22.60
CA SER A 87 -0.65 -17.02 21.31
C SER A 87 0.40 -16.26 20.49
N VAL A 88 1.67 -16.70 20.55
CA VAL A 88 2.75 -16.12 19.76
C VAL A 88 2.41 -16.15 18.25
N PRO A 89 2.78 -15.12 17.47
CA PRO A 89 2.69 -15.14 16.00
C PRO A 89 3.49 -16.30 15.39
N THR A 90 2.86 -17.06 14.50
CA THR A 90 3.46 -18.19 13.78
C THR A 90 3.54 -17.97 12.27
N ALA A 91 2.72 -17.08 11.71
CA ALA A 91 2.82 -16.63 10.33
C ALA A 91 2.23 -15.22 10.17
N ILE A 92 2.80 -14.42 9.27
CA ILE A 92 2.33 -13.08 8.94
C ILE A 92 2.30 -12.89 7.43
N ALA A 93 1.34 -12.13 6.92
CA ALA A 93 1.34 -11.69 5.52
C ALA A 93 0.51 -10.42 5.32
N TRP A 94 1.03 -9.49 4.54
CA TRP A 94 0.33 -8.31 4.08
C TRP A 94 -0.65 -8.64 2.94
N SER A 95 -1.85 -8.08 3.02
CA SER A 95 -2.80 -8.11 1.90
C SER A 95 -2.28 -7.26 0.76
N PRO A 96 -2.78 -7.46 -0.48
CA PRO A 96 -2.63 -6.44 -1.49
C PRO A 96 -3.28 -5.12 -1.06
N PRO A 97 -2.86 -3.97 -1.63
CA PRO A 97 -3.36 -2.67 -1.21
C PRO A 97 -4.84 -2.49 -1.56
N GLY A 98 -5.52 -1.63 -0.81
CA GLY A 98 -6.92 -1.27 -1.04
C GLY A 98 -7.87 -1.72 0.06
N LEU A 99 -7.40 -2.58 0.96
CA LEU A 99 -8.20 -3.20 2.01
C LEU A 99 -8.28 -2.34 3.29
N ALA A 100 -7.18 -1.71 3.69
CA ALA A 100 -7.12 -0.87 4.89
C ALA A 100 -7.47 0.62 4.62
N LYS A 101 -7.60 1.41 5.70
CA LYS A 101 -7.85 2.87 5.64
C LYS A 101 -6.89 3.56 4.68
N HIS A 102 -7.40 4.49 3.87
CA HIS A 102 -6.66 5.18 2.80
C HIS A 102 -6.06 4.23 1.73
N ARG A 103 -6.74 3.11 1.47
CA ARG A 103 -6.36 2.10 0.47
C ARG A 103 -4.97 1.51 0.71
N ARG A 104 -4.63 1.30 1.98
CA ARG A 104 -3.40 0.62 2.43
C ARG A 104 -3.59 -0.90 2.43
N CYS A 105 -2.52 -1.63 2.72
CA CYS A 105 -2.47 -3.06 2.98
C CYS A 105 -2.98 -3.32 4.41
N ALA A 106 -3.63 -4.47 4.62
CA ALA A 106 -3.94 -4.97 5.96
C ALA A 106 -2.97 -6.10 6.32
N LEU A 107 -2.58 -6.23 7.58
CA LEU A 107 -1.69 -7.30 8.04
C LEU A 107 -2.54 -8.47 8.54
N ALA A 108 -2.37 -9.65 7.97
CA ALA A 108 -2.89 -10.87 8.54
C ALA A 108 -1.83 -11.53 9.44
N VAL A 109 -2.23 -11.95 10.64
CA VAL A 109 -1.38 -12.62 11.63
C VAL A 109 -2.07 -13.89 12.10
N LEU A 110 -1.39 -15.03 11.94
CA LEU A 110 -1.78 -16.31 12.49
C LEU A 110 -1.00 -16.54 13.78
N THR A 111 -1.70 -16.88 14.86
CA THR A 111 -1.11 -17.15 16.16
C THR A 111 -1.12 -18.65 16.48
N SER A 112 -0.26 -19.06 17.41
CA SER A 112 -0.08 -20.45 17.84
C SER A 112 -1.30 -21.09 18.51
N ASN A 113 -2.32 -20.31 18.89
CA ASN A 113 -3.64 -20.79 19.30
C ASN A 113 -4.62 -20.95 18.10
N LEU A 114 -4.10 -20.94 16.86
CA LEU A 114 -4.82 -21.18 15.60
C LEU A 114 -5.86 -20.13 15.25
N VAL A 115 -5.67 -18.89 15.73
CA VAL A 115 -6.52 -17.75 15.41
C VAL A 115 -5.85 -16.91 14.32
N LEU A 116 -6.58 -16.66 13.23
CA LEU A 116 -6.17 -15.72 12.19
C LEU A 116 -6.83 -14.36 12.44
N SER A 117 -6.03 -13.34 12.71
CA SER A 117 -6.47 -11.95 12.79
C SER A 117 -6.07 -11.16 11.54
N VAL A 118 -6.99 -10.35 11.00
CA VAL A 118 -6.66 -9.32 10.01
C VAL A 118 -6.66 -7.97 10.73
N CYS A 119 -5.46 -7.43 10.96
CA CYS A 119 -5.23 -6.16 11.63
C CYS A 119 -5.15 -5.02 10.62
N VAL A 120 -5.91 -3.96 10.90
CA VAL A 120 -5.71 -2.64 10.29
C VAL A 120 -5.31 -1.68 11.39
N THR A 121 -4.33 -0.82 11.12
CA THR A 121 -3.90 0.21 12.07
C THR A 121 -5.12 1.03 12.49
N ALA A 122 -5.52 0.85 13.76
CA ALA A 122 -6.55 1.54 14.53
C ALA A 122 -7.98 0.99 14.64
N GLN A 123 -8.41 -0.12 14.00
CA GLN A 123 -9.74 -0.68 14.29
C GLN A 123 -9.79 -2.21 14.22
N THR A 124 -10.37 -2.83 15.24
CA THR A 124 -10.60 -4.27 15.37
C THR A 124 -11.86 -4.69 14.63
N SER A 125 -11.88 -5.93 14.12
CA SER A 125 -13.01 -6.51 13.39
C SER A 125 -13.67 -7.62 14.20
N ARG A 126 -15.02 -7.69 14.14
CA ARG A 126 -15.85 -8.69 14.81
C ARG A 126 -16.37 -9.69 13.79
N ILE A 127 -16.15 -10.99 14.03
CA ILE A 127 -16.89 -12.05 13.35
C ILE A 127 -17.32 -13.06 14.42
N ALA A 128 -18.61 -13.10 14.71
CA ALA A 128 -19.22 -14.10 15.58
C ALA A 128 -20.47 -14.69 14.91
N SER A 129 -20.63 -16.01 14.98
CA SER A 129 -21.81 -16.72 15.53
C SER A 129 -21.75 -18.24 15.26
N ASP A 130 -22.62 -18.97 15.95
CA ASP A 130 -22.39 -20.26 16.59
C ASP A 130 -22.87 -21.54 15.88
N ALA A 131 -22.25 -22.65 16.30
CA ALA A 131 -22.83 -23.98 16.65
C ALA A 131 -21.69 -24.88 17.20
N GLU A 132 -21.06 -24.35 18.25
CA GLU A 132 -20.07 -24.85 19.23
C GLU A 132 -18.95 -25.84 18.82
N GLU A 133 -19.19 -27.08 18.39
CA GLU A 133 -18.08 -28.04 18.12
C GLU A 133 -17.63 -28.07 16.65
N GLN A 134 -18.56 -27.93 15.70
CA GLN A 134 -18.26 -27.82 14.26
C GLN A 134 -17.66 -26.45 13.91
N VAL A 135 -18.04 -25.40 14.65
CA VAL A 135 -17.45 -24.06 14.52
C VAL A 135 -16.04 -24.01 15.12
N ARG A 136 -15.76 -24.79 16.16
CA ARG A 136 -14.42 -24.84 16.78
C ARG A 136 -13.34 -25.31 15.80
N LEU A 137 -13.57 -26.41 15.09
CA LEU A 137 -12.61 -26.92 14.10
C LEU A 137 -12.54 -26.02 12.86
N LYS A 138 -13.67 -25.44 12.43
CA LYS A 138 -13.73 -24.55 11.25
C LYS A 138 -13.11 -23.16 11.47
N THR A 139 -12.91 -22.75 12.72
CA THR A 139 -12.25 -21.48 13.09
C THR A 139 -10.78 -21.63 13.40
N ARG A 140 -10.28 -22.87 13.60
CA ARG A 140 -8.85 -23.15 13.81
C ARG A 140 -8.13 -23.14 12.48
N ILE A 141 -7.36 -22.09 12.23
CA ILE A 141 -6.61 -21.91 10.98
C ILE A 141 -5.19 -22.46 11.16
N ARG A 142 -4.72 -23.26 10.20
CA ARG A 142 -3.37 -23.83 10.18
C ARG A 142 -2.44 -23.10 9.23
N ALA A 143 -2.98 -22.65 8.10
CA ALA A 143 -2.25 -21.93 7.08
C ALA A 143 -3.20 -20.99 6.34
N PHE A 144 -2.66 -19.90 5.79
CA PHE A 144 -3.42 -18.95 5.00
C PHE A 144 -2.54 -18.31 3.93
N THR A 145 -3.16 -17.77 2.88
CA THR A 145 -2.45 -17.00 1.86
C THR A 145 -3.39 -16.02 1.17
N TRP A 146 -2.92 -14.79 0.94
CA TRP A 146 -3.66 -13.81 0.15
C TRP A 146 -3.51 -14.12 -1.34
N ALA A 147 -4.60 -13.94 -2.10
CA ALA A 147 -4.47 -13.89 -3.55
C ALA A 147 -3.67 -12.64 -3.95
N PRO A 148 -2.79 -12.72 -4.96
CA PRO A 148 -2.18 -11.53 -5.55
C PRO A 148 -3.27 -10.56 -6.06
N ALA A 149 -2.95 -9.27 -6.12
CA ALA A 149 -3.88 -8.32 -6.74
C ALA A 149 -4.11 -8.68 -8.22
N LEU A 150 -5.34 -8.47 -8.70
CA LEU A 150 -5.64 -8.65 -10.12
C LEU A 150 -4.75 -7.75 -11.00
N PRO A 151 -4.19 -8.29 -12.09
CA PRO A 151 -3.33 -7.54 -13.02
C PRO A 151 -4.04 -6.29 -13.54
N SER A 152 -3.32 -5.17 -13.54
CA SER A 152 -3.77 -3.91 -14.13
C SER A 152 -3.04 -3.65 -15.44
N ALA A 153 -3.70 -3.00 -16.41
CA ALA A 153 -3.12 -2.72 -17.73
C ALA A 153 -1.89 -1.78 -17.67
N SER A 154 -1.76 -1.00 -16.60
CA SER A 154 -0.65 -0.08 -16.38
C SER A 154 -0.11 -0.19 -14.96
N ASN A 155 1.19 0.11 -14.81
CA ASN A 155 1.80 0.33 -13.52
C ASN A 155 1.38 1.70 -12.98
N THR A 156 1.11 1.75 -11.69
CA THR A 156 0.57 2.94 -11.03
C THR A 156 1.31 3.23 -9.73
N MET A 157 1.38 4.52 -9.38
CA MET A 157 2.06 5.02 -8.18
C MET A 157 1.03 5.62 -7.20
N GLY A 158 0.94 5.02 -6.02
CA GLY A 158 0.07 5.42 -4.90
C GLY A 158 -1.39 5.00 -5.03
N THR A 159 -1.92 5.02 -6.26
CA THR A 159 -3.35 4.82 -6.54
C THR A 159 -3.62 3.90 -7.72
N ARG A 160 -4.77 3.22 -7.75
CA ARG A 160 -5.28 2.45 -8.90
C ARG A 160 -6.61 2.99 -9.41
N THR A 161 -6.95 2.70 -10.67
CA THR A 161 -8.27 2.99 -11.25
C THR A 161 -9.37 2.18 -10.58
N SER A 162 -9.05 0.95 -10.18
CA SER A 162 -9.88 0.07 -9.35
C SER A 162 -8.99 -0.86 -8.53
N TYR A 163 -9.33 -1.07 -7.27
CA TYR A 163 -8.58 -1.98 -6.39
C TYR A 163 -9.06 -3.43 -6.45
N GLY A 164 -10.29 -3.65 -6.93
CA GLY A 164 -10.92 -4.96 -6.95
C GLY A 164 -11.21 -5.50 -5.54
N ARG A 165 -11.90 -6.63 -5.51
CA ARG A 165 -12.13 -7.39 -4.27
C ARG A 165 -10.87 -8.16 -3.90
N GLN A 166 -10.56 -8.25 -2.61
CA GLN A 166 -9.42 -9.02 -2.12
C GLN A 166 -9.86 -10.43 -1.74
N TYR A 167 -9.04 -11.42 -2.10
CA TYR A 167 -9.32 -12.83 -1.83
C TYR A 167 -8.29 -13.43 -0.88
N LEU A 168 -8.75 -14.31 -0.01
CA LEU A 168 -7.95 -14.99 1.00
C LEU A 168 -8.33 -16.46 1.00
N VAL A 169 -7.35 -17.36 1.01
CA VAL A 169 -7.59 -18.78 1.29
C VAL A 169 -7.08 -19.10 2.68
N VAL A 170 -7.88 -19.84 3.43
CA VAL A 170 -7.51 -20.40 4.72
C VAL A 170 -7.66 -21.91 4.71
N ALA A 171 -6.72 -22.59 5.34
CA ALA A 171 -6.80 -24.00 5.65
C ALA A 171 -7.11 -24.19 7.13
N ASN A 172 -8.12 -24.99 7.45
CA ASN A 172 -8.53 -25.25 8.83
C ASN A 172 -8.12 -26.65 9.34
N ASP A 173 -8.38 -26.91 10.62
CA ASP A 173 -8.14 -28.21 11.25
C ASP A 173 -8.98 -29.35 10.69
N ASP A 174 -10.06 -29.06 9.97
CA ASP A 174 -10.94 -30.05 9.35
C ASP A 174 -10.51 -30.44 7.92
N ASN A 175 -9.26 -30.13 7.55
CA ASN A 175 -8.72 -30.29 6.18
C ASN A 175 -9.58 -29.61 5.11
N GLN A 176 -10.21 -28.50 5.47
CA GLN A 176 -10.95 -27.70 4.51
C GLN A 176 -10.09 -26.54 4.02
N LEU A 177 -10.12 -26.32 2.71
CA LEU A 177 -9.66 -25.08 2.09
C LEU A 177 -10.87 -24.20 1.86
N VAL A 178 -10.90 -23.04 2.50
CA VAL A 178 -11.99 -22.08 2.42
C VAL A 178 -11.50 -20.84 1.69
N PHE A 179 -12.19 -20.50 0.59
CA PHE A 179 -11.91 -19.33 -0.22
C PHE A 179 -12.83 -18.20 0.23
N LEU A 180 -12.24 -17.09 0.67
CA LEU A 180 -12.92 -15.95 1.27
C LEU A 180 -12.76 -14.72 0.36
N GLY A 181 -13.83 -13.94 0.24
CA GLY A 181 -13.80 -12.57 -0.27
C GLY A 181 -13.87 -11.61 0.90
N VAL A 182 -12.93 -10.68 0.98
CA VAL A 182 -12.82 -9.71 2.08
C VAL A 182 -13.23 -8.33 1.61
N ASP A 183 -14.29 -7.80 2.22
CA ASP A 183 -14.84 -6.48 1.98
C ASP A 183 -14.58 -5.59 3.19
N SER A 184 -14.12 -4.35 2.94
CA SER A 184 -13.72 -3.41 3.99
C SER A 184 -14.55 -2.12 3.94
N PRO A 185 -14.93 -1.54 5.10
CA PRO A 185 -15.59 -0.23 5.18
C PRO A 185 -14.82 0.90 4.51
N THR A 186 -13.49 0.81 4.51
CA THR A 186 -12.64 1.86 3.95
C THR A 186 -12.67 1.88 2.43
N SER A 187 -13.28 0.87 1.79
CA SER A 187 -13.53 0.85 0.36
C SER A 187 -14.68 1.74 -0.10
N THR A 188 -15.50 2.24 0.82
CA THR A 188 -16.79 2.90 0.52
C THR A 188 -16.97 4.27 1.19
N LEU A 189 -15.88 5.00 1.52
CA LEU A 189 -15.92 6.27 2.29
C LEU A 189 -16.53 6.08 3.69
N GLY A 190 -16.22 4.97 4.37
CA GLY A 190 -16.67 4.80 5.76
C GLY A 190 -18.18 4.61 5.89
N SER A 191 -18.86 4.04 4.88
CA SER A 191 -20.22 3.55 5.11
C SER A 191 -20.24 2.76 6.42
N SER A 192 -21.33 2.86 7.19
CA SER A 192 -21.52 2.21 8.50
C SER A 192 -21.44 0.66 8.46
N GLN A 193 -20.93 0.09 7.38
CA GLN A 193 -20.67 -1.31 7.17
C GLN A 193 -19.47 -1.74 8.00
N SER A 194 -19.58 -2.87 8.69
CA SER A 194 -18.44 -3.50 9.33
C SER A 194 -17.57 -4.21 8.28
N TRP A 195 -16.33 -4.53 8.65
CA TRP A 195 -15.54 -5.54 7.93
C TRP A 195 -16.39 -6.81 7.71
N LYS A 196 -16.32 -7.36 6.51
CA LYS A 196 -17.06 -8.57 6.14
C LYS A 196 -16.16 -9.51 5.36
N ALA A 197 -16.00 -10.73 5.85
CA ALA A 197 -15.43 -11.83 5.09
C ALA A 197 -16.56 -12.79 4.71
N SER A 198 -16.75 -13.05 3.41
CA SER A 198 -17.75 -14.00 2.93
C SER A 198 -17.07 -15.23 2.33
N VAL A 199 -17.54 -16.42 2.70
CA VAL A 199 -17.14 -17.66 2.04
C VAL A 199 -17.67 -17.66 0.61
N LEU A 200 -16.76 -17.73 -0.36
CA LEU A 200 -17.08 -17.81 -1.78
C LEU A 200 -17.27 -19.27 -2.19
N THR A 201 -16.35 -20.13 -1.77
CA THR A 201 -16.37 -21.56 -2.01
C THR A 201 -15.48 -22.26 -0.99
N HIS A 202 -15.64 -23.57 -0.82
CA HIS A 202 -14.80 -24.38 0.03
C HIS A 202 -14.65 -25.79 -0.55
N MET A 203 -13.61 -26.49 -0.12
CA MET A 203 -13.45 -27.92 -0.37
C MET A 203 -12.95 -28.61 0.89
N SER A 204 -13.18 -29.92 0.98
CA SER A 204 -12.62 -30.77 2.04
C SER A 204 -11.72 -31.82 1.38
N LEU A 205 -10.58 -32.14 1.97
CA LEU A 205 -9.83 -33.31 1.55
C LEU A 205 -10.45 -34.56 2.17
N GLU A 206 -10.80 -35.53 1.33
CA GLU A 206 -11.24 -36.84 1.79
C GLU A 206 -10.05 -37.67 2.32
N VAL A 207 -10.24 -38.27 3.49
CA VAL A 207 -9.27 -39.17 4.11
C VAL A 207 -9.37 -40.52 3.39
N GLU A 208 -8.24 -41.08 2.96
CA GLU A 208 -8.24 -42.43 2.36
C GLU A 208 -8.65 -43.45 3.43
N GLU A 209 -9.59 -44.34 3.10
CA GLU A 209 -10.17 -45.31 4.04
C GLU A 209 -9.11 -46.15 4.79
N GLY A 210 -7.94 -46.40 4.16
CA GLY A 210 -6.82 -47.14 4.77
C GLY A 210 -5.96 -46.36 5.76
N SER A 211 -6.22 -45.06 5.95
CA SER A 211 -5.49 -44.19 6.89
C SER A 211 -6.27 -43.88 8.17
N ILE A 212 -7.48 -44.45 8.30
CA ILE A 212 -8.33 -44.32 9.49
C ILE A 212 -8.08 -45.53 10.40
N PHE A 213 -7.65 -45.27 11.64
CA PHE A 213 -7.36 -46.28 12.67
C PHE A 213 -8.29 -46.03 13.86
N THR A 214 -8.99 -47.06 14.33
CA THR A 214 -9.89 -46.95 15.49
C THR A 214 -9.14 -46.72 16.81
N ASP A 215 -7.90 -47.21 16.91
CA ASP A 215 -6.97 -46.98 18.02
C ASP A 215 -5.54 -46.86 17.43
N PRO A 216 -5.04 -45.65 17.14
CA PRO A 216 -3.66 -45.47 16.67
C PRO A 216 -2.68 -45.78 17.80
N LEU A 217 -2.05 -46.96 17.75
CA LEU A 217 -1.11 -47.43 18.78
C LEU A 217 0.33 -46.96 18.54
N TYR A 218 0.65 -46.61 17.30
CA TYR A 218 1.97 -46.12 16.90
C TYR A 218 1.91 -44.64 16.54
N PHE A 219 3.01 -43.93 16.79
CA PHE A 219 3.15 -42.53 16.40
C PHE A 219 2.90 -42.33 14.90
N ASP A 220 3.35 -43.25 14.05
CA ASP A 220 3.13 -43.17 12.60
C ASP A 220 1.65 -43.29 12.21
N ASP A 221 0.87 -44.09 12.93
CA ASP A 221 -0.58 -44.21 12.71
C ASP A 221 -1.30 -42.92 13.11
N LEU A 222 -0.90 -42.34 14.24
CA LEU A 222 -1.38 -41.03 14.69
C LEU A 222 -1.04 -39.94 13.67
N MET A 223 0.19 -39.94 13.15
CA MET A 223 0.66 -38.95 12.17
C MET A 223 -0.01 -39.08 10.80
N LYS A 224 -0.37 -40.31 10.39
CA LYS A 224 -1.11 -40.58 9.14
C LYS A 224 -2.57 -40.15 9.20
N GLN A 225 -3.20 -40.27 10.37
CA GLN A 225 -4.52 -39.69 10.61
C GLN A 225 -4.49 -38.18 10.70
N GLN A 226 -3.38 -37.64 11.20
CA GLN A 226 -3.12 -36.21 11.34
C GLN A 226 -2.80 -35.56 9.98
N ARG A 227 -3.60 -35.83 8.94
CA ARG A 227 -3.57 -35.06 7.70
C ARG A 227 -3.99 -33.65 8.08
N PHE A 228 -3.09 -32.68 8.02
CA PHE A 228 -3.41 -31.26 8.11
C PHE A 228 -2.74 -30.55 6.96
N ILE A 229 -3.44 -29.58 6.38
CA ILE A 229 -2.86 -28.71 5.38
C ILE A 229 -1.93 -27.73 6.10
N SER A 230 -0.63 -27.89 5.88
CA SER A 230 0.40 -27.16 6.62
C SER A 230 0.87 -25.90 5.90
N HIS A 231 0.77 -25.88 4.56
CA HIS A 231 1.14 -24.74 3.73
C HIS A 231 0.12 -24.55 2.62
N VAL A 232 -0.14 -23.29 2.28
CA VAL A 232 -0.97 -22.90 1.13
C VAL A 232 -0.29 -21.72 0.45
N ALA A 233 -0.24 -21.72 -0.88
CA ALA A 233 0.32 -20.64 -1.68
C ALA A 233 -0.52 -20.41 -2.94
N TRP A 234 -0.73 -19.13 -3.27
CA TRP A 234 -1.55 -18.70 -4.38
C TRP A 234 -0.67 -18.11 -5.50
N SER A 235 -0.79 -18.62 -6.73
CA SER A 235 0.01 -18.15 -7.86
C SER A 235 -0.42 -16.77 -8.37
N PRO A 236 0.42 -16.08 -9.16
CA PRO A 236 -0.02 -14.93 -9.96
C PRO A 236 -1.23 -15.26 -10.84
N TRP A 237 -2.01 -14.22 -11.16
CA TRP A 237 -3.15 -14.33 -12.08
C TRP A 237 -2.71 -14.24 -13.54
N VAL A 238 -3.17 -15.18 -14.34
CA VAL A 238 -3.09 -15.20 -15.79
C VAL A 238 -4.43 -14.72 -16.35
N MET A 239 -4.43 -13.71 -17.22
CA MET A 239 -5.65 -13.26 -17.89
C MET A 239 -5.84 -14.01 -19.20
N GLN A 240 -7.02 -14.61 -19.42
CA GLN A 240 -7.43 -15.20 -20.69
C GLN A 240 -8.92 -14.96 -20.94
N CYS A 241 -9.28 -14.43 -22.11
CA CYS A 241 -10.67 -14.27 -22.54
C CYS A 241 -11.60 -13.65 -21.47
N ASP A 242 -11.18 -12.55 -20.86
CA ASP A 242 -11.88 -11.80 -19.79
C ASP A 242 -12.05 -12.52 -18.44
N CYS A 243 -11.45 -13.70 -18.27
CA CYS A 243 -11.36 -14.38 -16.97
C CYS A 243 -9.92 -14.37 -16.45
N TYR A 244 -9.78 -14.39 -15.13
CA TYR A 244 -8.49 -14.54 -14.47
C TYR A 244 -8.33 -15.95 -13.95
N TYR A 245 -7.21 -16.60 -14.29
CA TYR A 245 -6.86 -17.95 -13.90
C TYR A 245 -5.66 -17.90 -12.96
N SER A 246 -5.66 -18.74 -11.95
CA SER A 246 -4.56 -18.87 -11.00
C SER A 246 -4.53 -20.29 -10.45
N VAL A 247 -3.43 -20.69 -9.85
CA VAL A 247 -3.25 -22.02 -9.26
C VAL A 247 -3.01 -21.85 -7.77
N VAL A 248 -3.83 -22.51 -6.95
CA VAL A 248 -3.59 -22.64 -5.51
C VAL A 248 -2.94 -23.98 -5.27
N VAL A 249 -1.77 -23.95 -4.63
CA VAL A 249 -1.05 -25.14 -4.19
C VAL A 249 -1.07 -25.22 -2.69
N TYR A 250 -1.26 -26.42 -2.18
CA TYR A 250 -1.31 -26.68 -0.76
C TYR A 250 -0.67 -28.04 -0.45
N SER A 251 -0.11 -28.17 0.75
CA SER A 251 0.61 -29.37 1.16
C SER A 251 -0.03 -30.05 2.36
N THR A 252 -0.14 -31.37 2.25
CA THR A 252 -0.41 -32.28 3.35
C THR A 252 0.93 -32.81 3.89
N ASN A 253 0.89 -33.73 4.86
CA ASN A 253 2.11 -34.35 5.39
C ASN A 253 2.87 -35.17 4.32
N GLU A 254 2.16 -35.78 3.38
CA GLU A 254 2.72 -36.77 2.46
C GLU A 254 2.74 -36.30 1.00
N GLU A 255 1.85 -35.37 0.64
CA GLU A 255 1.65 -34.94 -0.74
C GLU A 255 1.49 -33.42 -0.87
N VAL A 256 1.92 -32.90 -2.02
CA VAL A 256 1.58 -31.56 -2.49
C VAL A 256 0.49 -31.68 -3.56
N ARG A 257 -0.50 -30.79 -3.52
CA ARG A 257 -1.62 -30.77 -4.47
C ARG A 257 -1.82 -29.37 -5.02
N GLY A 258 -2.27 -29.29 -6.27
CA GLY A 258 -2.58 -28.04 -6.96
C GLY A 258 -4.01 -28.05 -7.48
N ARG A 259 -4.63 -26.87 -7.53
CA ARG A 259 -5.95 -26.69 -8.12
C ARG A 259 -6.05 -25.37 -8.87
N LEU A 260 -6.68 -25.39 -10.04
CA LEU A 260 -6.99 -24.20 -10.79
C LEU A 260 -8.09 -23.40 -10.09
N VAL A 261 -7.93 -22.09 -10.06
CA VAL A 261 -8.89 -21.11 -9.55
C VAL A 261 -9.22 -20.15 -10.69
N THR A 262 -10.50 -20.08 -11.05
CA THR A 262 -10.99 -19.15 -12.07
C THR A 262 -11.80 -18.06 -11.39
N CYS A 263 -11.43 -16.82 -11.63
CA CYS A 263 -12.13 -15.63 -11.17
C CYS A 263 -12.81 -14.97 -12.37
N SER A 264 -14.14 -14.91 -12.31
CA SER A 264 -15.00 -14.21 -13.28
C SER A 264 -15.86 -13.17 -12.56
N ASN A 265 -16.66 -12.40 -13.31
CA ASN A 265 -17.60 -11.44 -12.74
C ASN A 265 -18.64 -12.09 -11.79
N ASP A 266 -18.89 -13.40 -11.95
CA ASP A 266 -19.87 -14.16 -11.18
C ASP A 266 -19.28 -14.82 -9.91
N GLY A 267 -17.97 -14.68 -9.66
CA GLY A 267 -17.29 -15.19 -8.46
C GLY A 267 -16.06 -16.05 -8.75
N ILE A 268 -15.68 -16.87 -7.77
CA ILE A 268 -14.55 -17.81 -7.86
C ILE A 268 -15.07 -19.23 -8.05
N THR A 269 -14.55 -19.92 -9.05
CA THR A 269 -14.78 -21.36 -9.29
C THR A 269 -13.47 -22.14 -9.18
N LEU A 270 -13.58 -23.43 -8.82
CA LEU A 270 -12.45 -24.32 -8.60
C LEU A 270 -12.42 -25.40 -9.67
N GLY A 271 -11.25 -25.62 -10.28
CA GLY A 271 -11.00 -26.69 -11.23
C GLY A 271 -10.72 -28.05 -10.56
N THR A 272 -10.32 -29.02 -11.38
CA THR A 272 -9.94 -30.35 -10.91
C THR A 272 -8.64 -30.32 -10.11
N GLU A 273 -8.55 -31.21 -9.12
CA GLU A 273 -7.36 -31.37 -8.31
C GLU A 273 -6.27 -32.16 -9.04
N VAL A 274 -5.03 -31.72 -8.88
CA VAL A 274 -3.83 -32.37 -9.42
C VAL A 274 -2.89 -32.73 -8.26
N VAL A 275 -2.49 -33.99 -8.17
CA VAL A 275 -1.53 -34.47 -7.15
C VAL A 275 -0.12 -34.38 -7.71
N TYR A 276 0.77 -33.72 -6.97
CA TYR A 276 2.19 -33.61 -7.28
C TYR A 276 2.96 -34.70 -6.53
N ALA A 277 2.99 -35.89 -7.13
CA ALA A 277 3.52 -37.09 -6.50
C ALA A 277 5.02 -36.98 -6.14
N GLY A 278 5.42 -37.64 -5.05
CA GLY A 278 6.83 -37.74 -4.63
C GLY A 278 7.38 -36.52 -3.90
N MET A 279 6.51 -35.59 -3.47
CA MET A 279 6.89 -34.35 -2.79
C MET A 279 6.28 -34.30 -1.38
N SER A 280 7.12 -34.25 -0.34
CA SER A 280 6.71 -34.03 1.04
C SER A 280 7.39 -32.77 1.58
N LEU A 281 6.58 -31.86 2.13
CA LEU A 281 7.05 -30.58 2.69
C LEU A 281 7.06 -30.58 4.21
N ARG A 282 7.00 -31.76 4.84
CA ARG A 282 6.87 -31.85 6.30
C ARG A 282 8.11 -31.24 6.97
N HIS A 283 7.93 -30.06 7.57
CA HIS A 283 9.01 -29.22 8.15
C HIS A 283 10.01 -28.68 7.11
N SER A 284 9.60 -28.53 5.86
CA SER A 284 10.48 -28.15 4.75
C SER A 284 10.03 -26.84 4.10
N GLY A 285 10.54 -25.72 4.63
CA GLY A 285 10.48 -24.39 4.00
C GLY A 285 9.12 -23.83 3.57
N PRO A 286 9.11 -22.60 3.02
CA PRO A 286 7.91 -22.02 2.43
C PRO A 286 7.64 -22.55 1.01
N ILE A 287 6.36 -22.60 0.60
CA ILE A 287 5.98 -22.78 -0.82
C ILE A 287 6.04 -21.41 -1.50
N SER A 288 6.86 -21.25 -2.53
CA SER A 288 7.11 -19.92 -3.13
C SER A 288 6.84 -19.90 -4.63
N TRP A 289 5.84 -19.13 -5.06
CA TRP A 289 5.56 -18.85 -6.47
C TRP A 289 6.44 -17.73 -7.00
N CYS A 290 7.01 -17.92 -8.20
CA CYS A 290 7.64 -16.83 -8.92
C CYS A 290 6.56 -15.83 -9.39
N PRO A 291 6.71 -14.51 -9.12
CA PRO A 291 5.71 -13.53 -9.54
C PRO A 291 5.63 -13.31 -11.06
N SER A 292 6.69 -13.63 -11.80
CA SER A 292 6.70 -13.51 -13.27
C SER A 292 5.97 -14.67 -13.93
N ILE A 293 5.11 -14.36 -14.90
CA ILE A 293 4.41 -15.35 -15.71
C ILE A 293 5.29 -15.65 -16.93
N GLY A 294 5.59 -16.92 -17.15
CA GLY A 294 6.35 -17.38 -18.32
C GLY A 294 5.50 -17.46 -19.59
N GLU A 295 6.13 -17.84 -20.70
CA GLU A 295 5.45 -18.07 -21.98
C GLU A 295 4.33 -19.12 -21.84
N ASP A 296 3.27 -18.99 -22.65
CA ASP A 296 2.11 -19.88 -22.65
C ASP A 296 1.40 -20.02 -21.29
N SER A 297 1.40 -18.97 -20.45
CA SER A 297 0.79 -19.01 -19.11
C SER A 297 1.45 -20.02 -18.17
N LYS A 298 2.74 -20.31 -18.37
CA LYS A 298 3.52 -21.17 -17.47
C LYS A 298 3.88 -20.41 -16.20
N LEU A 299 3.62 -21.06 -15.07
CA LEU A 299 3.89 -20.56 -13.73
C LEU A 299 5.06 -21.33 -13.13
N THR A 300 5.88 -20.67 -12.33
CA THR A 300 7.06 -21.29 -11.71
C THR A 300 6.88 -21.37 -10.19
N LEU A 301 7.13 -22.55 -9.62
CA LEU A 301 6.95 -22.84 -8.20
C LEU A 301 8.21 -23.48 -7.61
N ALA A 302 8.68 -22.92 -6.48
CA ALA A 302 9.75 -23.50 -5.68
C ALA A 302 9.15 -24.21 -4.44
N LEU A 303 9.54 -25.48 -4.28
CA LEU A 303 9.14 -26.37 -3.19
C LEU A 303 10.39 -26.88 -2.48
N PHE A 304 10.57 -26.54 -1.21
CA PHE A 304 11.67 -27.07 -0.42
C PHE A 304 11.21 -28.38 0.22
N THR A 305 11.86 -29.49 -0.10
CA THR A 305 11.56 -30.82 0.45
C THR A 305 12.70 -31.27 1.37
N ASN A 306 12.51 -32.39 2.05
CA ASN A 306 13.57 -33.07 2.81
C ASN A 306 14.74 -33.56 1.94
N LEU A 307 14.55 -33.69 0.61
CA LEU A 307 15.59 -34.10 -0.34
C LEU A 307 16.28 -32.93 -1.05
N GLY A 308 15.85 -31.69 -0.79
CA GLY A 308 16.35 -30.49 -1.45
C GLY A 308 15.24 -29.68 -2.11
N LEU A 309 15.62 -28.78 -3.03
CA LEU A 309 14.68 -27.93 -3.76
C LEU A 309 14.11 -28.67 -4.97
N VAL A 310 12.78 -28.65 -5.10
CA VAL A 310 12.05 -29.06 -6.29
C VAL A 310 11.47 -27.81 -6.94
N TYR A 311 11.79 -27.59 -8.20
CA TYR A 311 11.43 -26.43 -9.00
C TYR A 311 10.50 -26.91 -10.12
N LEU A 312 9.24 -26.48 -10.05
CA LEU A 312 8.18 -26.92 -10.94
C LEU A 312 7.80 -25.82 -11.92
N THR A 313 7.63 -26.20 -13.18
CA THR A 313 6.89 -25.41 -14.15
C THR A 313 5.48 -25.97 -14.24
N ILE A 314 4.48 -25.16 -13.89
CA ILE A 314 3.08 -25.54 -13.80
C ILE A 314 2.30 -24.81 -14.89
N SER A 315 1.40 -25.52 -15.57
CA SER A 315 0.48 -24.94 -16.54
C SER A 315 -0.60 -24.12 -15.82
N GLY A 316 -0.71 -22.83 -16.16
CA GLY A 316 -1.76 -21.95 -15.65
C GLY A 316 -3.17 -22.28 -16.17
N ASN A 317 -3.31 -23.24 -17.09
CA ASN A 317 -4.59 -23.63 -17.68
C ASN A 317 -5.29 -24.76 -16.92
N ASP A 318 -4.53 -25.66 -16.31
CA ASP A 318 -5.05 -26.90 -15.73
C ASP A 318 -4.29 -27.35 -14.46
N ALA A 319 -3.34 -26.54 -13.97
CA ALA A 319 -2.48 -26.83 -12.82
C ALA A 319 -1.59 -28.07 -12.98
N SER A 320 -1.42 -28.61 -14.20
CA SER A 320 -0.56 -29.76 -14.47
C SER A 320 0.93 -29.42 -14.42
N ILE A 321 1.76 -30.39 -14.04
CA ILE A 321 3.23 -30.24 -14.04
C ILE A 321 3.71 -30.38 -15.49
N VAL A 322 4.33 -29.32 -16.00
CA VAL A 322 4.97 -29.27 -17.33
C VAL A 322 6.43 -29.71 -17.25
N ASN A 323 7.15 -29.26 -16.21
CA ASN A 323 8.55 -29.59 -16.01
C ASN A 323 8.89 -29.69 -14.51
N THR A 324 9.92 -30.46 -14.18
CA THR A 324 10.43 -30.64 -12.81
C THR A 324 11.95 -30.66 -12.82
N ILE A 325 12.55 -29.77 -12.03
CA ILE A 325 14.00 -29.69 -11.83
C ILE A 325 14.28 -29.82 -10.33
N SER A 326 15.20 -30.69 -9.94
CA SER A 326 15.60 -30.87 -8.53
C SER A 326 17.03 -30.38 -8.29
N HIS A 327 17.29 -29.79 -7.13
CA HIS A 327 18.61 -29.34 -6.72
C HIS A 327 18.89 -29.69 -5.24
N ASP A 328 20.02 -30.34 -4.96
CA ASP A 328 20.47 -30.62 -3.60
C ASP A 328 20.87 -29.33 -2.88
N LEU A 329 20.46 -29.14 -1.63
CA LEU A 329 20.71 -27.89 -0.89
C LEU A 329 22.01 -27.96 -0.09
N ASP A 330 23.10 -28.42 -0.70
CA ASP A 330 24.41 -28.57 -0.06
C ASP A 330 24.39 -29.51 1.17
N GLY A 331 23.52 -30.51 1.19
CA GLY A 331 23.34 -31.42 2.33
C GLY A 331 22.80 -30.75 3.60
N ARG A 332 22.12 -29.60 3.51
CA ARG A 332 21.46 -28.94 4.65
C ARG A 332 20.38 -29.83 5.26
N TRP A 333 20.28 -29.80 6.58
CA TRP A 333 19.32 -30.60 7.36
C TRP A 333 18.29 -29.74 8.09
N ASP A 334 18.50 -28.43 8.17
CA ASP A 334 17.64 -27.49 8.87
C ASP A 334 16.60 -26.86 7.93
N GLN A 335 15.52 -26.35 8.52
CA GLN A 335 14.41 -25.78 7.79
C GLN A 335 14.83 -24.53 6.99
N VAL A 336 14.37 -24.44 5.74
CA VAL A 336 14.47 -23.21 4.94
C VAL A 336 13.61 -22.14 5.59
N SER A 337 14.23 -21.02 5.96
CA SER A 337 13.64 -19.96 6.77
C SER A 337 13.00 -18.84 5.95
N GLY A 338 13.21 -18.78 4.64
CA GLY A 338 12.62 -17.76 3.77
C GLY A 338 13.09 -17.90 2.33
N ALA A 339 12.27 -17.47 1.38
CA ALA A 339 12.51 -17.59 -0.05
C ALA A 339 11.93 -16.39 -0.83
N VAL A 340 12.73 -15.80 -1.72
CA VAL A 340 12.43 -14.54 -2.40
C VAL A 340 12.91 -14.57 -3.84
N TRP A 341 12.11 -14.03 -4.77
CA TRP A 341 12.42 -14.01 -6.21
C TRP A 341 12.95 -12.65 -6.70
N ASP A 342 14.09 -12.65 -7.40
CA ASP A 342 14.56 -11.56 -8.24
C ASP A 342 14.28 -11.90 -9.72
N TYR A 343 13.21 -11.33 -10.27
CA TYR A 343 12.68 -11.70 -11.59
C TYR A 343 12.67 -10.54 -12.60
N GLU A 344 12.89 -9.30 -12.17
CA GLU A 344 12.58 -8.14 -13.00
C GLU A 344 13.67 -7.84 -14.02
N LYS A 345 13.38 -7.76 -15.32
CA LYS A 345 14.38 -7.46 -16.36
C LYS A 345 15.56 -8.47 -16.39
N GLN A 346 15.38 -9.65 -15.81
CA GLN A 346 16.30 -10.78 -15.93
C GLN A 346 15.76 -11.75 -16.99
N PRO A 347 16.61 -12.38 -17.81
CA PRO A 347 16.18 -13.39 -18.78
C PRO A 347 15.63 -14.64 -18.09
N SER A 348 16.14 -14.98 -16.89
CA SER A 348 15.63 -16.02 -16.02
C SER A 348 15.53 -15.51 -14.57
N PRO A 349 14.47 -15.88 -13.83
CA PRO A 349 14.29 -15.44 -12.45
C PRO A 349 15.31 -16.13 -11.53
N ARG A 350 15.80 -15.38 -10.53
CA ARG A 350 16.69 -15.89 -9.49
C ARG A 350 15.92 -16.10 -8.20
N LEU A 351 16.14 -17.24 -7.56
CA LEU A 351 15.58 -17.59 -6.26
C LEU A 351 16.64 -17.39 -5.17
N HIS A 352 16.45 -16.39 -4.32
CA HIS A 352 17.20 -16.22 -3.09
C HIS A 352 16.53 -17.00 -1.96
N PHE A 353 17.30 -17.74 -1.16
CA PHE A 353 16.73 -18.46 -0.03
C PHE A 353 17.71 -18.53 1.14
N SER A 354 17.16 -18.79 2.33
CA SER A 354 17.92 -18.93 3.57
C SER A 354 17.46 -20.18 4.32
N SER A 355 18.34 -20.73 5.14
CA SER A 355 18.08 -21.80 6.09
C SER A 355 18.34 -21.31 7.51
N LEU A 356 17.56 -21.78 8.49
CA LEU A 356 17.53 -21.21 9.82
C LEU A 356 18.91 -21.15 10.49
N LEU A 357 19.74 -22.18 10.36
CA LEU A 357 21.04 -22.34 11.01
C LEU A 357 22.21 -22.39 10.02
N SER A 358 21.99 -22.94 8.82
CA SER A 358 23.07 -23.27 7.88
C SER A 358 23.35 -22.20 6.83
N THR A 359 22.54 -21.13 6.74
CA THR A 359 22.67 -20.09 5.69
C THR A 359 24.11 -19.61 5.45
N VAL A 360 24.85 -19.31 6.52
CA VAL A 360 26.23 -18.79 6.40
C VAL A 360 27.20 -19.88 5.97
N GLN A 361 27.02 -21.10 6.49
CA GLN A 361 27.94 -22.22 6.28
C GLN A 361 27.82 -22.84 4.88
N SER A 362 26.62 -22.76 4.28
CA SER A 362 26.34 -23.41 3.00
C SER A 362 26.59 -22.48 1.82
N PRO A 363 27.23 -22.95 0.73
CA PRO A 363 27.64 -22.10 -0.38
C PRO A 363 26.47 -21.52 -1.19
N THR A 364 25.38 -22.28 -1.39
CA THR A 364 24.32 -21.90 -2.32
C THR A 364 23.21 -21.08 -1.67
N ALA A 365 23.24 -19.76 -1.77
CA ALA A 365 22.14 -18.91 -1.26
C ALA A 365 21.21 -18.39 -2.37
N VAL A 366 21.60 -18.59 -3.64
CA VAL A 366 20.90 -18.08 -4.82
C VAL A 366 20.98 -19.12 -5.92
N LEU A 367 19.83 -19.43 -6.52
CA LEU A 367 19.71 -20.32 -7.66
C LEU A 367 19.09 -19.60 -8.85
N GLU A 368 19.57 -19.91 -10.05
CA GLU A 368 19.04 -19.44 -11.32
C GLU A 368 18.87 -20.63 -12.25
N GLU A 369 17.79 -20.64 -13.04
CA GLU A 369 17.63 -21.65 -14.09
C GLU A 369 18.51 -21.28 -15.28
N LEU A 370 19.48 -22.15 -15.59
CA LEU A 370 20.41 -22.02 -16.70
C LEU A 370 20.43 -23.31 -17.50
N SER A 371 20.06 -23.23 -18.78
CA SER A 371 20.09 -24.36 -19.72
C SER A 371 19.33 -25.62 -19.24
N GLY A 372 18.19 -25.41 -18.56
CA GLY A 372 17.33 -26.49 -18.06
C GLY A 372 17.80 -27.16 -16.76
N ALA A 373 18.80 -26.58 -16.08
CA ALA A 373 19.23 -26.99 -14.75
C ALA A 373 19.32 -25.79 -13.81
N LEU A 374 19.15 -26.03 -12.51
CA LEU A 374 19.39 -25.00 -11.51
C LEU A 374 20.89 -24.92 -11.22
N ALA A 375 21.42 -23.70 -11.24
CA ALA A 375 22.82 -23.43 -10.96
C ALA A 375 22.95 -22.40 -9.84
N SER A 376 23.91 -22.66 -8.93
CA SER A 376 24.27 -21.72 -7.87
C SER A 376 24.93 -20.47 -8.46
N VAL A 377 24.46 -19.30 -8.04
CA VAL A 377 25.05 -18.00 -8.38
C VAL A 377 26.03 -17.58 -7.27
N LYS A 378 26.85 -16.56 -7.53
CA LYS A 378 27.75 -15.93 -6.54
C LYS A 378 26.98 -15.56 -5.26
N ALA A 379 27.65 -15.72 -4.12
CA ALA A 379 27.12 -15.32 -2.81
C ALA A 379 26.55 -13.88 -2.85
N PRO A 380 25.32 -13.68 -2.34
CA PRO A 380 24.65 -12.39 -2.40
C PRO A 380 25.15 -11.46 -1.29
N SER A 381 25.05 -10.15 -1.53
CA SER A 381 25.51 -9.11 -0.60
C SER A 381 24.87 -9.19 0.79
N TRP A 382 23.61 -9.64 0.89
CA TRP A 382 22.94 -9.83 2.18
C TRP A 382 23.58 -10.95 3.01
N LYS A 383 24.10 -12.00 2.38
CA LYS A 383 24.80 -13.09 3.08
C LYS A 383 26.13 -12.60 3.62
N GLU A 384 26.89 -11.86 2.81
CA GLU A 384 28.14 -11.21 3.22
C GLU A 384 27.93 -10.26 4.41
N LYS A 385 26.82 -9.50 4.43
CA LYS A 385 26.46 -8.64 5.59
C LYS A 385 26.25 -9.44 6.87
N ILE A 386 25.59 -10.60 6.80
CA ILE A 386 25.39 -11.48 7.96
C ILE A 386 26.73 -12.02 8.47
N GLU A 387 27.60 -12.47 7.57
CA GLU A 387 28.95 -12.94 7.89
C GLU A 387 29.77 -11.86 8.60
N ASN A 388 29.77 -10.64 8.08
CA ASN A 388 30.45 -9.51 8.70
C ASN A 388 29.89 -9.21 10.11
N ASN A 389 28.58 -9.21 10.27
CA ASN A 389 27.94 -9.00 11.57
C ASN A 389 28.27 -10.11 12.57
N LEU A 390 28.38 -11.36 12.11
CA LEU A 390 28.76 -12.50 12.94
C LEU A 390 30.19 -12.35 13.48
N VAL A 391 31.13 -11.93 12.62
CA VAL A 391 32.52 -11.63 13.02
C VAL A 391 32.56 -10.50 14.04
N LEU A 392 31.83 -9.41 13.79
CA LEU A 392 31.75 -8.28 14.72
C LEU A 392 31.17 -8.69 16.08
N PHE A 393 30.13 -9.52 16.09
CA PHE A 393 29.53 -10.04 17.31
C PHE A 393 30.51 -10.92 18.09
N SER A 394 31.26 -11.78 17.41
CA SER A 394 32.28 -12.59 18.05
C SER A 394 33.38 -11.75 18.68
N VAL A 395 33.83 -10.67 18.02
CA VAL A 395 34.85 -9.78 18.56
C VAL A 395 34.30 -8.98 19.74
N LYS A 396 33.09 -8.43 19.61
CA LYS A 396 32.43 -7.64 20.65
C LYS A 396 32.24 -8.41 21.96
N ASN A 397 32.01 -9.71 21.88
CA ASN A 397 31.73 -10.58 23.03
C ASN A 397 32.88 -11.53 23.41
N ASP A 398 34.09 -11.33 22.85
CA ASP A 398 35.27 -12.18 23.09
C ASP A 398 35.04 -13.69 22.88
N LEU A 399 34.24 -14.03 21.86
CA LEU A 399 33.86 -15.42 21.57
C LEU A 399 34.90 -16.18 20.74
N LYS A 400 36.00 -15.54 20.30
CA LYS A 400 37.10 -16.17 19.52
C LYS A 400 36.65 -16.99 18.30
N GLY A 401 35.60 -16.54 17.61
CA GLY A 401 34.99 -17.23 16.47
C GLY A 401 33.84 -18.16 16.83
N HIS A 402 33.59 -18.43 18.12
CA HIS A 402 32.50 -19.27 18.60
C HIS A 402 31.16 -18.53 18.63
N SER A 403 30.70 -18.17 17.44
CA SER A 403 29.41 -17.53 17.23
C SER A 403 28.63 -18.27 16.14
N LYS A 404 27.30 -18.22 16.25
CA LYS A 404 26.37 -18.73 15.26
C LYS A 404 25.31 -17.69 14.98
N THR A 405 24.72 -17.73 13.79
CA THR A 405 23.57 -16.90 13.45
C THR A 405 22.35 -17.77 13.23
N LYS A 406 21.18 -17.24 13.56
CA LYS A 406 19.91 -17.76 13.06
C LYS A 406 19.35 -16.79 12.05
N VAL A 407 18.97 -17.26 10.86
CA VAL A 407 18.29 -16.46 9.84
C VAL A 407 16.81 -16.81 9.87
N TRP A 408 15.95 -15.84 10.08
CA TRP A 408 14.54 -16.08 10.40
C TRP A 408 13.58 -15.80 9.24
N GLY A 409 14.04 -15.09 8.20
CA GLY A 409 13.20 -14.75 7.05
C GLY A 409 13.89 -13.83 6.06
N LEU A 410 13.34 -13.80 4.85
CA LEU A 410 13.74 -12.93 3.73
C LEU A 410 12.48 -12.29 3.16
N THR A 411 12.54 -11.03 2.75
CA THR A 411 11.45 -10.39 2.00
C THR A 411 11.99 -9.33 1.04
N THR A 412 11.30 -9.06 -0.07
CA THR A 412 11.67 -8.05 -1.07
C THR A 412 10.95 -6.73 -0.85
N SER A 413 11.60 -5.63 -1.21
CA SER A 413 10.92 -4.34 -1.32
C SER A 413 9.79 -4.38 -2.36
N PRO A 414 8.80 -3.48 -2.27
CA PRO A 414 7.69 -3.41 -3.22
C PRO A 414 8.12 -3.23 -4.68
N LEU A 415 9.23 -2.52 -4.90
CA LEU A 415 9.83 -2.30 -6.22
C LEU A 415 10.79 -3.43 -6.65
N GLY A 416 11.09 -4.39 -5.78
CA GLY A 416 11.98 -5.52 -6.08
C GLY A 416 13.44 -5.13 -6.27
N ASP A 417 13.85 -3.98 -5.76
CA ASP A 417 15.21 -3.43 -5.81
C ASP A 417 16.03 -3.75 -4.55
N PHE A 418 15.37 -4.03 -3.42
CA PHE A 418 16.02 -4.39 -2.16
C PHE A 418 15.49 -5.72 -1.62
N ILE A 419 16.32 -6.36 -0.80
CA ILE A 419 15.97 -7.52 0.01
C ILE A 419 16.26 -7.21 1.48
N ALA A 420 15.30 -7.48 2.34
CA ALA A 420 15.42 -7.42 3.79
C ALA A 420 15.66 -8.84 4.34
N VAL A 421 16.58 -8.94 5.29
CA VAL A 421 16.90 -10.20 5.97
C VAL A 421 16.84 -10.01 7.46
N CYS A 422 16.12 -10.91 8.15
CA CYS A 422 16.10 -10.94 9.61
C CYS A 422 17.04 -12.03 10.13
N ASN A 423 17.95 -11.66 11.04
CA ASN A 423 18.80 -12.62 11.71
C ASN A 423 19.01 -12.28 13.20
N SER A 424 19.40 -13.27 13.98
CA SER A 424 19.91 -13.11 15.34
C SER A 424 21.30 -13.75 15.46
N LEU A 425 22.08 -13.27 16.43
CA LEU A 425 23.46 -13.70 16.66
C LEU A 425 23.58 -14.28 18.06
N HIS A 426 24.25 -15.41 18.18
CA HIS A 426 24.30 -16.20 19.41
C HIS A 426 25.72 -16.77 19.61
N PRO A 427 26.16 -17.01 20.85
CA PRO A 427 27.33 -17.85 21.08
C PRO A 427 27.07 -19.28 20.60
N SER A 428 28.11 -19.97 20.10
CA SER A 428 27.98 -21.35 19.63
C SER A 428 28.39 -22.40 20.65
N ASP A 429 29.26 -22.06 21.60
CA ASP A 429 29.89 -22.96 22.57
C ASP A 429 29.47 -22.70 24.03
N SER A 430 28.49 -21.83 24.26
CA SER A 430 27.95 -21.53 25.58
C SER A 430 26.42 -21.42 25.58
N ILE A 431 25.82 -21.61 26.75
CA ILE A 431 24.38 -21.43 26.95
C ILE A 431 24.11 -19.94 27.09
N GLU A 432 23.34 -19.40 26.17
CA GLU A 432 22.84 -18.04 26.27
C GLU A 432 21.67 -18.00 27.26
N TYR A 433 21.89 -17.36 28.41
CA TYR A 433 20.85 -17.09 29.39
C TYR A 433 20.78 -15.59 29.61
N GLY A 434 19.62 -15.00 29.34
CA GLY A 434 19.38 -13.58 29.53
C GLY A 434 17.89 -13.27 29.61
N PRO A 435 17.52 -12.17 30.30
CA PRO A 435 16.14 -11.68 30.28
C PRO A 435 15.72 -11.35 28.84
N PRO A 436 14.42 -11.40 28.52
CA PRO A 436 13.90 -11.00 27.20
C PRO A 436 14.37 -9.61 26.74
N ALA A 437 14.66 -8.71 27.68
CA ALA A 437 15.20 -7.37 27.42
C ALA A 437 16.60 -7.36 26.77
N ASP A 438 17.37 -8.44 26.86
CA ASP A 438 18.70 -8.58 26.27
C ASP A 438 18.67 -9.22 24.88
N ARG A 439 17.50 -9.75 24.47
CA ARG A 439 17.32 -10.33 23.14
C ARG A 439 17.50 -9.24 22.07
N ARG A 440 18.29 -9.55 21.06
CA ARG A 440 18.55 -8.69 19.90
C ARG A 440 18.35 -9.46 18.61
N GLY A 441 17.48 -8.93 17.76
CA GLY A 441 17.30 -9.33 16.38
C GLY A 441 17.75 -8.18 15.48
N THR A 442 18.19 -8.50 14.27
CA THR A 442 18.69 -7.54 13.31
C THR A 442 17.90 -7.70 12.02
N VAL A 443 17.44 -6.60 11.45
CA VAL A 443 16.91 -6.52 10.09
C VAL A 443 17.90 -5.74 9.24
N ALA A 444 18.49 -6.40 8.26
CA ALA A 444 19.46 -5.81 7.35
C ALA A 444 18.89 -5.72 5.94
N LEU A 445 19.06 -4.56 5.30
CA LEU A 445 18.66 -4.34 3.91
C LEU A 445 19.87 -4.46 3.01
N SER A 446 19.71 -5.11 1.87
CA SER A 446 20.69 -5.14 0.81
C SER A 446 20.03 -4.81 -0.50
N THR A 447 20.75 -4.08 -1.35
CA THR A 447 20.32 -3.89 -2.73
C THR A 447 20.52 -5.20 -3.51
N LEU A 448 19.53 -5.53 -4.35
CA LEU A 448 19.60 -6.66 -5.28
C LEU A 448 20.45 -6.31 -6.51
N ARG A 449 20.65 -5.01 -6.80
CA ARG A 449 21.41 -4.50 -7.95
C ARG A 449 22.33 -3.36 -7.55
N GLN A 450 23.36 -3.08 -8.35
CA GLN A 450 24.15 -1.88 -8.13
C GLN A 450 23.27 -0.63 -8.30
N TYR A 451 23.44 0.38 -7.44
CA TYR A 451 22.65 1.61 -7.49
C TYR A 451 22.68 2.29 -8.86
N ASN A 452 23.82 2.26 -9.56
CA ASN A 452 23.93 2.79 -10.93
C ASN A 452 23.01 2.06 -11.92
N LYS A 453 22.85 0.73 -11.79
CA LYS A 453 21.93 -0.03 -12.65
C LYS A 453 20.46 0.27 -12.34
N ILE A 454 20.14 0.48 -11.06
CA ILE A 454 18.79 0.91 -10.63
C ILE A 454 18.50 2.32 -11.17
N ARG A 455 19.48 3.23 -11.07
CA ARG A 455 19.38 4.57 -11.65
C ARG A 455 19.17 4.49 -13.15
N GLU A 456 20.02 3.78 -13.89
CA GLU A 456 19.91 3.58 -15.35
C GLU A 456 18.54 3.05 -15.77
N SER A 457 18.02 2.03 -15.05
CA SER A 457 16.76 1.39 -15.37
C SER A 457 15.86 1.27 -14.14
N PHE A 458 15.13 2.35 -13.84
CA PHE A 458 14.27 2.44 -12.66
C PHE A 458 13.25 1.27 -12.63
N PRO A 459 13.03 0.61 -11.47
CA PRO A 459 12.09 -0.50 -11.35
C PRO A 459 10.64 -0.08 -11.62
N THR A 460 9.86 -0.96 -12.23
CA THR A 460 8.48 -0.66 -12.66
C THR A 460 7.51 -1.68 -12.09
N ARG A 461 6.90 -1.36 -10.94
CA ARG A 461 5.85 -2.15 -10.30
C ARG A 461 4.78 -1.25 -9.71
N ASN A 462 3.57 -1.76 -9.55
CA ASN A 462 2.56 -1.09 -8.74
C ASN A 462 3.08 -0.91 -7.31
N THR A 463 3.21 0.33 -6.86
CA THR A 463 3.76 0.65 -5.54
C THR A 463 3.20 1.96 -5.01
N THR A 464 3.55 2.32 -3.78
CA THR A 464 3.23 3.60 -3.16
C THR A 464 4.27 4.67 -3.48
N ALA A 465 3.90 5.95 -3.34
CA ALA A 465 4.84 7.05 -3.50
C ALA A 465 5.95 7.00 -2.42
N GLU A 466 5.65 6.47 -1.23
CA GLU A 466 6.59 6.20 -0.15
C GLU A 466 7.65 5.17 -0.56
N GLY A 467 7.26 4.10 -1.26
CA GLY A 467 8.19 3.13 -1.84
C GLY A 467 9.11 3.74 -2.89
N VAL A 468 8.56 4.55 -3.79
CA VAL A 468 9.34 5.29 -4.80
C VAL A 468 10.29 6.29 -4.13
N LEU A 469 9.82 7.05 -3.16
CA LEU A 469 10.60 8.03 -2.40
C LEU A 469 11.78 7.36 -1.68
N PHE A 470 11.55 6.19 -1.07
CA PHE A 470 12.60 5.41 -0.43
C PHE A 470 13.71 5.02 -1.40
N THR A 471 13.37 4.49 -2.58
CA THR A 471 14.34 4.15 -3.62
C THR A 471 15.06 5.40 -4.13
N LEU A 472 14.36 6.49 -4.41
CA LEU A 472 14.97 7.75 -4.87
C LEU A 472 15.96 8.30 -3.84
N LYS A 473 15.62 8.32 -2.56
CA LYS A 473 16.56 8.75 -1.50
C LYS A 473 17.80 7.87 -1.47
N LYS A 474 17.65 6.54 -1.57
CA LYS A 474 18.79 5.62 -1.64
C LYS A 474 19.65 5.86 -2.89
N LEU A 475 19.05 6.22 -4.02
CA LEU A 475 19.81 6.60 -5.22
C LEU A 475 20.55 7.92 -5.03
N VAL A 476 19.93 8.93 -4.42
CA VAL A 476 20.61 10.20 -4.08
C VAL A 476 21.80 9.92 -3.16
N GLU A 477 21.57 9.20 -2.06
CA GLU A 477 22.59 8.84 -1.05
C GLU A 477 23.81 8.11 -1.65
N ASN A 478 23.62 7.31 -2.70
CA ASN A 478 24.65 6.39 -3.21
C ASN A 478 25.15 6.72 -4.63
N THR A 479 24.57 7.70 -5.33
CA THR A 479 24.96 8.04 -6.71
C THR A 479 25.19 9.53 -6.96
N VAL A 480 24.92 10.40 -5.97
CA VAL A 480 25.12 11.85 -6.08
C VAL A 480 26.16 12.25 -5.04
N GLU A 481 27.36 12.63 -5.51
CA GLU A 481 28.47 13.03 -4.64
C GLU A 481 28.47 14.54 -4.36
N ASP A 482 28.20 15.34 -5.39
CA ASP A 482 28.24 16.81 -5.34
C ASP A 482 26.85 17.43 -5.40
N ALA A 483 26.63 18.52 -4.65
CA ALA A 483 25.36 19.26 -4.64
C ALA A 483 24.98 19.80 -6.04
N ASP A 484 25.96 20.14 -6.87
CA ASP A 484 25.74 20.66 -8.23
C ASP A 484 25.11 19.62 -9.17
N GLN A 485 25.23 18.32 -8.85
CA GLN A 485 24.65 17.23 -9.64
C GLN A 485 23.18 16.96 -9.30
N MET A 486 22.65 17.59 -8.23
CA MET A 486 21.31 17.33 -7.71
C MET A 486 20.20 17.70 -8.70
N SER A 487 20.36 18.83 -9.41
CA SER A 487 19.40 19.30 -10.42
C SER A 487 19.34 18.36 -11.63
N ALA A 488 20.50 17.93 -12.13
CA ALA A 488 20.60 16.96 -13.21
C ALA A 488 19.99 15.60 -12.82
N PHE A 489 20.24 15.14 -11.59
CA PHE A 489 19.60 13.95 -11.04
C PHE A 489 18.08 14.11 -10.99
N ALA A 490 17.57 15.26 -10.54
CA ALA A 490 16.14 15.49 -10.39
C ALA A 490 15.41 15.46 -11.74
N GLU A 491 16.01 16.04 -12.78
CA GLU A 491 15.47 15.99 -14.15
C GLU A 491 15.46 14.56 -14.71
N GLU A 492 16.58 13.84 -14.56
CA GLU A 492 16.71 12.45 -14.99
C GLU A 492 15.69 11.53 -14.29
N ALA A 493 15.58 11.65 -12.96
CA ALA A 493 14.66 10.87 -12.13
C ALA A 493 13.21 11.13 -12.51
N SER A 494 12.83 12.41 -12.70
CA SER A 494 11.48 12.78 -13.13
C SER A 494 11.12 12.17 -14.49
N GLY A 495 12.04 12.18 -15.45
CA GLY A 495 11.86 11.53 -16.75
C GLY A 495 11.65 10.02 -16.64
N LYS A 496 12.43 9.34 -15.79
CA LYS A 496 12.31 7.89 -15.56
C LYS A 496 11.02 7.51 -14.84
N LEU A 497 10.58 8.31 -13.87
CA LEU A 497 9.28 8.10 -13.23
C LEU A 497 8.11 8.26 -14.22
N MET A 498 8.20 9.23 -15.13
CA MET A 498 7.19 9.38 -16.18
C MET A 498 7.18 8.23 -17.19
N GLN A 499 8.33 7.59 -17.43
CA GLN A 499 8.39 6.37 -18.22
C GLN A 499 7.78 5.17 -17.46
N ALA A 500 8.01 5.08 -16.16
CA ALA A 500 7.51 4.00 -15.31
C ALA A 500 5.99 4.09 -15.01
N TYR A 501 5.49 5.30 -14.79
CA TYR A 501 4.14 5.60 -14.29
C TYR A 501 3.40 6.62 -15.17
N GLY A 502 3.56 6.49 -16.49
CA GLY A 502 2.91 7.36 -17.47
C GLY A 502 1.38 7.30 -17.42
N PRO A 503 0.70 8.12 -18.24
CA PRO A 503 -0.76 8.17 -18.27
C PRO A 503 -1.34 6.80 -18.65
N VAL A 504 -2.46 6.43 -18.02
CA VAL A 504 -3.17 5.19 -18.33
C VAL A 504 -3.86 5.37 -19.68
N ALA A 505 -3.61 4.46 -20.63
CA ALA A 505 -4.27 4.50 -21.93
C ALA A 505 -5.79 4.41 -21.75
N VAL A 506 -6.51 5.43 -22.21
CA VAL A 506 -7.96 5.39 -22.33
C VAL A 506 -8.25 4.59 -23.60
N SER A 507 -9.05 3.53 -23.52
CA SER A 507 -9.49 2.78 -24.69
C SER A 507 -10.06 3.72 -25.75
N GLU A 508 -9.58 3.64 -26.99
CA GLU A 508 -9.89 4.55 -28.11
C GLU A 508 -11.35 4.50 -28.58
N ASP A 509 -12.21 3.67 -27.98
CA ASP A 509 -13.65 3.66 -28.21
C ASP A 509 -14.36 4.61 -27.23
N GLY A 510 -14.53 5.87 -27.64
CA GLY A 510 -15.39 6.84 -26.96
C GLY A 510 -14.91 8.27 -27.04
N ASP A 511 -15.32 8.96 -28.09
CA ASP A 511 -15.22 10.40 -28.26
C ASP A 511 -15.79 11.13 -27.02
N ALA A 512 -14.98 11.99 -26.39
CA ALA A 512 -15.23 12.74 -25.15
C ALA A 512 -15.53 11.89 -23.88
N THR A 513 -14.74 12.13 -22.82
CA THR A 513 -15.02 11.71 -21.44
C THR A 513 -16.33 12.33 -20.92
N VAL A 514 -17.47 11.81 -21.34
CA VAL A 514 -18.80 12.23 -20.90
C VAL A 514 -19.18 11.40 -19.69
N PHE A 515 -19.53 12.06 -18.58
CA PHE A 515 -20.13 11.42 -17.42
C PHE A 515 -21.54 10.96 -17.80
N GLY A 516 -21.68 9.71 -18.25
CA GLY A 516 -22.94 9.15 -18.77
C GLY A 516 -23.73 8.31 -17.78
N THR A 517 -23.25 8.09 -16.56
CA THR A 517 -23.86 7.19 -15.56
C THR A 517 -23.91 7.80 -14.17
N ASP A 518 -24.93 7.44 -13.39
CA ASP A 518 -25.11 7.88 -12.00
C ASP A 518 -24.43 6.94 -10.98
N ARG A 519 -23.73 5.90 -11.45
CA ARG A 519 -23.07 4.92 -10.57
C ARG A 519 -21.79 5.51 -10.01
N LEU A 520 -21.71 5.60 -8.68
CA LEU A 520 -20.57 6.17 -7.95
C LEU A 520 -19.22 5.58 -8.40
N GLU A 521 -19.11 4.27 -8.56
CA GLU A 521 -17.85 3.60 -8.95
C GLU A 521 -17.34 4.05 -10.33
N GLU A 522 -18.24 4.21 -11.29
CA GLU A 522 -17.91 4.64 -12.65
C GLU A 522 -17.57 6.14 -12.69
N LEU A 523 -18.33 6.97 -11.96
CA LEU A 523 -18.02 8.39 -11.78
C LEU A 523 -16.64 8.59 -11.14
N VAL A 524 -16.34 7.85 -10.07
CA VAL A 524 -15.04 7.89 -9.38
C VAL A 524 -13.94 7.44 -10.31
N LYS A 525 -14.09 6.31 -11.02
CA LYS A 525 -13.10 5.82 -11.99
C LYS A 525 -12.81 6.84 -13.08
N THR A 526 -13.85 7.46 -13.65
CA THR A 526 -13.74 8.45 -14.72
C THR A 526 -13.08 9.73 -14.23
N PHE A 527 -13.57 10.30 -13.12
CA PHE A 527 -13.03 11.51 -12.52
C PHE A 527 -11.56 11.31 -12.09
N LYS A 528 -11.24 10.17 -11.49
CA LYS A 528 -9.88 9.78 -11.11
C LYS A 528 -8.94 9.71 -12.31
N THR A 529 -9.40 9.17 -13.44
CA THR A 529 -8.62 9.13 -14.68
C THR A 529 -8.29 10.54 -15.18
N ILE A 530 -9.27 11.45 -15.15
CA ILE A 530 -9.11 12.84 -15.59
C ILE A 530 -8.22 13.65 -14.62
N ALA A 531 -8.39 13.46 -13.31
CA ALA A 531 -7.73 14.29 -12.30
C ALA A 531 -6.32 13.79 -11.95
N LEU A 532 -6.16 12.49 -11.66
CA LEU A 532 -4.94 11.90 -11.11
C LEU A 532 -4.01 11.27 -12.15
N PHE A 533 -4.57 10.77 -13.24
CA PHE A 533 -3.83 10.10 -14.33
C PHE A 533 -3.65 10.98 -15.57
N ASP A 534 -4.03 12.26 -15.50
CA ASP A 534 -3.65 13.26 -16.51
C ASP A 534 -2.11 13.35 -16.63
N LYS A 535 -1.63 13.46 -17.87
CA LYS A 535 -0.19 13.46 -18.18
C LYS A 535 0.55 14.61 -17.48
N ASN A 536 -0.05 15.80 -17.41
CA ASN A 536 0.58 16.96 -16.79
C ASN A 536 0.49 16.89 -15.27
N THR A 537 -0.63 16.41 -14.73
CA THR A 537 -0.74 16.10 -13.29
C THR A 537 0.30 15.08 -12.84
N LEU A 538 0.49 13.99 -13.58
CA LEU A 538 1.51 12.99 -13.25
C LEU A 538 2.93 13.58 -13.30
N ARG A 539 3.23 14.42 -14.30
CA ARG A 539 4.53 15.09 -14.42
C ARG A 539 4.82 15.97 -13.20
N ASP A 540 3.88 16.84 -12.86
CA ASP A 540 4.03 17.77 -11.74
C ASP A 540 4.12 17.01 -10.40
N ARG A 541 3.37 15.91 -10.26
CA ARG A 541 3.45 15.01 -9.09
C ARG A 541 4.81 14.32 -8.98
N CYS A 542 5.36 13.81 -10.08
CA CYS A 542 6.69 13.19 -10.09
C CYS A 542 7.76 14.20 -9.74
N SER A 543 7.67 15.42 -10.28
CA SER A 543 8.59 16.51 -9.95
C SER A 543 8.58 16.85 -8.46
N ILE A 544 7.39 17.00 -7.86
CA ILE A 544 7.24 17.21 -6.41
C ILE A 544 7.85 16.04 -5.63
N LEU A 545 7.57 14.79 -6.01
CA LEU A 545 8.09 13.63 -5.28
C LEU A 545 9.63 13.56 -5.33
N VAL A 546 10.23 13.85 -6.47
CA VAL A 546 11.69 13.92 -6.66
C VAL A 546 12.29 15.06 -5.85
N SER A 547 11.62 16.22 -5.80
CA SER A 547 12.08 17.37 -5.01
C SER A 547 12.17 17.05 -3.51
N TYR A 548 11.21 16.27 -2.99
CA TYR A 548 11.29 15.69 -1.64
C TYR A 548 12.42 14.68 -1.45
N ALA A 549 12.76 13.89 -2.48
CA ALA A 549 13.91 12.97 -2.41
C ALA A 549 15.24 13.73 -2.37
N CYS A 550 15.33 14.85 -3.10
CA CYS A 550 16.51 15.72 -3.17
C CYS A 550 16.62 16.71 -1.99
N ASN A 551 15.61 16.79 -1.11
CA ASN A 551 15.48 17.81 -0.06
C ASN A 551 15.44 19.26 -0.58
N ASP A 552 14.95 19.47 -1.81
CA ASP A 552 14.77 20.79 -2.40
C ASP A 552 13.27 21.04 -2.66
N THR A 553 12.56 21.57 -1.67
CA THR A 553 11.12 21.85 -1.80
C THR A 553 10.81 23.25 -2.31
N SER A 554 11.83 24.06 -2.64
CA SER A 554 11.69 25.48 -2.95
C SER A 554 10.86 25.75 -4.22
N ALA A 555 10.93 24.84 -5.19
CA ALA A 555 10.25 24.97 -6.48
C ALA A 555 8.85 24.33 -6.53
N ASN A 556 8.29 23.88 -5.40
CA ASN A 556 7.04 23.10 -5.40
C ASN A 556 5.76 23.95 -5.57
N GLU A 557 5.81 25.28 -5.41
CA GLU A 557 4.63 26.15 -5.44
C GLU A 557 3.90 26.14 -6.79
N LEU A 558 4.65 26.25 -7.89
CA LEU A 558 4.08 26.26 -9.24
C LEU A 558 3.44 24.90 -9.61
N PRO A 559 4.14 23.74 -9.49
CA PRO A 559 3.54 22.43 -9.71
C PRO A 559 2.26 22.21 -8.87
N ARG A 560 2.24 22.63 -7.61
CA ARG A 560 1.05 22.51 -6.74
C ARG A 560 -0.12 23.36 -7.24
N SER A 561 0.16 24.59 -7.68
CA SER A 561 -0.86 25.49 -8.23
C SER A 561 -1.46 24.93 -9.52
N LEU A 562 -0.62 24.41 -10.42
CA LEU A 562 -1.05 23.78 -11.67
C LEU A 562 -1.87 22.51 -11.45
N ILE A 563 -1.50 21.68 -10.46
CA ILE A 563 -2.29 20.50 -10.06
C ILE A 563 -3.67 20.94 -9.54
N SER A 564 -3.72 21.95 -8.66
CA SER A 564 -4.99 22.45 -8.10
C SER A 564 -5.90 23.02 -9.18
N TYR A 565 -5.33 23.74 -10.15
CA TYR A 565 -6.07 24.28 -11.30
C TYR A 565 -6.67 23.18 -12.18
N ARG A 566 -5.89 22.12 -12.49
CA ARG A 566 -6.40 20.98 -13.27
C ARG A 566 -7.47 20.20 -12.51
N LEU A 567 -7.32 20.02 -11.20
CA LEU A 567 -8.35 19.42 -10.35
C LEU A 567 -9.65 20.25 -10.39
N ALA A 568 -9.55 21.57 -10.23
CA ALA A 568 -10.70 22.47 -10.31
C ALA A 568 -11.40 22.40 -11.65
N THR A 569 -10.63 22.39 -12.74
CA THR A 569 -11.17 22.29 -14.11
C THR A 569 -11.84 20.94 -14.34
N ALA A 570 -11.28 19.85 -13.85
CA ALA A 570 -11.89 18.53 -13.92
C ALA A 570 -13.21 18.48 -13.12
N LEU A 571 -13.25 19.12 -11.95
CA LEU A 571 -14.43 19.15 -11.08
C LEU A 571 -15.63 19.85 -11.75
N GLN A 572 -15.39 20.90 -12.55
CA GLN A 572 -16.45 21.58 -13.30
C GLN A 572 -17.12 20.70 -14.36
N ARG A 573 -16.50 19.58 -14.76
CA ARG A 573 -17.06 18.65 -15.75
C ARG A 573 -18.05 17.67 -15.14
N LEU A 574 -18.08 17.52 -13.82
CA LEU A 574 -19.03 16.64 -13.15
C LEU A 574 -20.47 17.16 -13.30
N PRO A 575 -21.48 16.28 -13.36
CA PRO A 575 -22.88 16.68 -13.43
C PRO A 575 -23.27 17.61 -12.27
N SER A 576 -23.93 18.73 -12.57
CA SER A 576 -24.33 19.73 -11.56
C SER A 576 -25.30 19.17 -10.50
N MET A 577 -26.06 18.13 -10.85
CA MET A 577 -26.93 17.38 -9.93
C MET A 577 -26.19 16.78 -8.72
N LEU A 578 -24.88 16.54 -8.84
CA LEU A 578 -24.07 16.02 -7.74
C LEU A 578 -23.78 17.08 -6.66
N SER A 579 -24.06 18.37 -6.93
CA SER A 579 -23.84 19.49 -6.00
C SER A 579 -25.11 19.90 -5.25
N HIS A 580 -26.02 18.96 -5.00
CA HIS A 580 -27.31 19.24 -4.36
C HIS A 580 -27.22 19.50 -2.85
N THR A 581 -26.15 19.04 -2.19
CA THR A 581 -25.90 19.34 -0.78
C THR A 581 -25.17 20.68 -0.61
N PRO A 582 -25.40 21.43 0.49
CA PRO A 582 -24.70 22.69 0.75
C PRO A 582 -23.18 22.53 0.72
N PHE A 583 -22.67 21.44 1.32
CA PHE A 583 -21.25 21.13 1.35
C PHE A 583 -20.67 20.93 -0.05
N SER A 584 -21.30 20.11 -0.90
CA SER A 584 -20.85 19.91 -2.28
C SER A 584 -20.95 21.18 -3.14
N ALA A 585 -22.00 22.00 -2.94
CA ALA A 585 -22.14 23.29 -3.63
C ALA A 585 -21.03 24.28 -3.26
N GLU A 586 -20.64 24.32 -1.98
CA GLU A 586 -19.56 25.18 -1.48
C GLU A 586 -18.20 24.77 -2.05
N ILE A 587 -17.90 23.46 -2.08
CA ILE A 587 -16.70 22.93 -2.73
C ILE A 587 -16.63 23.37 -4.19
N LEU A 588 -17.73 23.21 -4.94
CA LEU A 588 -17.77 23.60 -6.35
C LEU A 588 -17.49 25.11 -6.53
N LEU A 589 -17.99 25.94 -5.62
CA LEU A 589 -17.78 27.38 -5.63
C LEU A 589 -16.32 27.76 -5.37
N GLN A 590 -15.65 27.17 -4.38
CA GLN A 590 -14.24 27.43 -4.11
C GLN A 590 -13.35 27.07 -5.32
N HIS A 591 -13.66 25.98 -6.01
CA HIS A 591 -12.94 25.61 -7.24
C HIS A 591 -13.19 26.60 -8.39
N LYS A 592 -14.40 27.17 -8.50
CA LYS A 592 -14.67 28.25 -9.46
C LYS A 592 -13.86 29.51 -9.12
N GLN A 593 -13.77 29.87 -7.85
CA GLN A 593 -12.97 31.01 -7.39
C GLN A 593 -11.48 30.82 -7.71
N LEU A 594 -10.94 29.61 -7.51
CA LEU A 594 -9.56 29.28 -7.90
C LEU A 594 -9.32 29.48 -9.41
N ILE A 595 -10.23 28.99 -10.26
CA ILE A 595 -10.11 29.14 -11.72
C ILE A 595 -10.12 30.63 -12.10
N ILE A 596 -11.03 31.42 -11.52
CA ILE A 596 -11.12 32.86 -11.77
C ILE A 596 -9.82 33.56 -11.34
N LEU A 597 -9.30 33.24 -10.15
CA LEU A 597 -8.06 33.82 -9.62
C LEU A 597 -6.87 33.53 -10.54
N ILE A 598 -6.68 32.27 -10.94
CA ILE A 598 -5.56 31.87 -11.80
C ILE A 598 -5.70 32.48 -13.20
N ASN A 599 -6.90 32.48 -13.78
CA ASN A 599 -7.12 33.12 -15.08
C ASN A 599 -6.84 34.64 -15.00
N THR A 600 -7.24 35.30 -13.92
CA THR A 600 -6.95 36.72 -13.73
C THR A 600 -5.45 36.98 -13.71
N LEU A 601 -4.66 36.11 -13.06
CA LEU A 601 -3.20 36.21 -13.02
C LEU A 601 -2.52 35.89 -14.36
N LEU A 602 -3.07 34.96 -15.15
CA LEU A 602 -2.53 34.61 -16.47
C LEU A 602 -2.84 35.65 -17.54
N PHE A 603 -4.01 36.28 -17.47
CA PHE A 603 -4.49 37.25 -18.47
C PHE A 603 -4.33 38.71 -18.05
N SER A 604 -3.78 39.00 -16.86
CA SER A 604 -3.46 40.37 -16.44
C SER A 604 -2.30 40.99 -17.21
N ASP A 605 -1.40 40.18 -17.79
CA ASP A 605 -0.24 40.68 -18.54
C ASP A 605 -0.56 41.06 -20.00
N GLU A 606 -1.59 40.47 -20.63
CA GLU A 606 -1.98 40.83 -22.01
C GLU A 606 -2.64 42.21 -22.12
N VAL A 607 -3.22 42.72 -21.02
CA VAL A 607 -3.85 44.06 -20.98
C VAL A 607 -2.80 45.16 -20.78
N ALA A 608 -1.62 44.85 -20.22
CA ALA A 608 -0.55 45.81 -20.02
C ALA A 608 0.23 46.12 -21.31
N GLU A 609 0.33 45.17 -22.26
CA GLU A 609 0.97 45.41 -23.57
C GLU A 609 0.01 46.05 -24.59
N GLY A 610 -1.30 45.75 -24.52
CA GLY A 610 -2.31 46.37 -25.40
C GLY A 610 -2.63 47.84 -25.09
N ALA A 611 -2.34 48.31 -23.87
CA ALA A 611 -2.59 49.70 -23.47
C ALA A 611 -1.48 50.68 -23.92
N ASN A 612 -0.28 50.18 -24.23
CA ASN A 612 0.86 51.01 -24.64
C ASN A 612 0.93 51.26 -26.16
N GLU A 613 0.19 50.53 -26.99
CA GLU A 613 0.12 50.79 -28.45
C GLU A 613 -1.00 51.77 -28.85
N SER A 614 -1.96 52.06 -27.96
CA SER A 614 -3.03 53.04 -28.22
C SER A 614 -2.70 54.47 -27.82
N ALA A 615 -1.53 54.73 -27.22
CA ALA A 615 -1.13 56.07 -26.77
C ALA A 615 -0.28 56.87 -27.78
N ASP A 616 0.14 56.27 -28.91
CA ASP A 616 1.07 56.91 -29.87
C ASP A 616 0.44 57.37 -31.19
N LYS A 617 -0.90 57.53 -31.21
CA LYS A 617 -1.63 58.07 -32.37
C LYS A 617 -2.65 59.14 -32.00
N GLN A 618 -2.25 60.13 -31.19
CA GLN A 618 -2.96 61.40 -31.15
C GLN A 618 -2.08 62.56 -30.67
N LYS A 619 -0.92 62.75 -31.32
CA LYS A 619 -0.16 64.00 -31.26
C LYS A 619 0.07 64.51 -32.67
N ASP A 620 -0.93 65.20 -33.19
CA ASP A 620 -0.77 66.28 -34.15
C ASP A 620 -2.12 66.97 -34.28
N LEU A 621 -2.24 68.16 -33.69
CA LEU A 621 -2.87 69.36 -34.27
C LEU A 621 -3.15 70.44 -33.19
N VAL A 622 -2.35 71.49 -33.30
CA VAL A 622 -2.63 72.91 -33.05
C VAL A 622 -2.53 73.45 -31.61
N ALA A 623 -1.81 74.58 -31.57
CA ALA A 623 -1.34 75.34 -30.44
C ALA A 623 -2.17 76.61 -30.18
N GLU A 624 -1.82 77.25 -29.04
CA GLU A 624 -1.90 78.68 -28.68
C GLU A 624 -3.05 79.21 -27.80
N GLY A 625 -2.61 79.81 -26.67
CA GLY A 625 -3.23 80.90 -25.90
C GLY A 625 -4.26 80.49 -24.83
N ASP A 626 -4.33 81.04 -23.62
CA ASP A 626 -3.58 82.07 -22.90
C ASP A 626 -4.05 82.04 -21.42
N ILE A 627 -3.13 82.33 -20.51
CA ILE A 627 -3.21 82.95 -19.15
C ILE A 627 -4.60 83.22 -18.52
N MET A 628 -4.84 82.79 -17.25
CA MET A 628 -4.88 83.65 -16.03
C MET A 628 -5.52 82.98 -14.79
N ASP A 629 -5.00 83.35 -13.62
CA ASP A 629 -5.35 82.98 -12.24
C ASP A 629 -6.83 83.15 -11.84
N THR A 630 -7.27 82.46 -10.76
CA THR A 630 -7.67 83.07 -9.45
C THR A 630 -8.41 82.06 -8.55
N GLU A 631 -8.11 82.17 -7.25
CA GLU A 631 -8.58 81.43 -6.07
C GLU A 631 -10.09 81.54 -5.70
N LEU A 632 -10.43 80.74 -4.67
CA LEU A 632 -11.46 80.90 -3.61
C LEU A 632 -12.75 80.03 -3.66
N THR A 633 -12.72 78.99 -2.81
CA THR A 633 -13.65 78.66 -1.70
C THR A 633 -15.09 79.18 -1.75
N THR A 634 -16.08 78.29 -1.54
CA THR A 634 -16.84 78.12 -0.26
C THR A 634 -18.09 77.25 -0.43
N GLU A 635 -18.23 76.31 0.52
CA GLU A 635 -19.42 75.94 1.31
C GLU A 635 -20.81 75.69 0.67
N SER A 636 -21.21 74.42 0.83
CA SER A 636 -22.49 73.92 1.39
C SER A 636 -23.82 74.59 1.02
N ALA A 637 -24.76 73.79 0.48
CA ALA A 637 -26.11 73.63 1.03
C ALA A 637 -26.87 72.52 0.29
N ASN A 638 -27.22 71.45 1.01
CA ASN A 638 -28.45 70.70 0.74
C ASN A 638 -29.64 71.54 1.24
N PRO A 639 -30.83 71.40 0.63
CA PRO A 639 -31.84 70.64 1.37
C PRO A 639 -32.71 69.73 0.51
N SER A 640 -33.13 68.67 1.18
CA SER A 640 -34.15 67.67 0.86
C SER A 640 -35.52 68.22 0.46
N SER A 641 -36.22 67.51 -0.43
CA SER A 641 -37.64 67.17 -0.22
C SER A 641 -38.11 65.97 -1.06
N TYR A 642 -38.52 64.92 -0.35
CA TYR A 642 -39.64 63.99 -0.57
C TYR A 642 -40.14 63.72 -2.01
N GLY A 643 -39.99 62.45 -2.41
CA GLY A 643 -40.85 61.76 -3.37
C GLY A 643 -40.78 60.26 -3.12
N GLN A 644 -41.85 59.67 -2.60
CA GLN A 644 -41.98 58.25 -2.23
C GLN A 644 -42.92 57.54 -3.21
N ALA A 645 -42.65 56.25 -3.44
CA ALA A 645 -43.36 55.24 -4.24
C ALA A 645 -43.07 55.31 -5.77
N VAL A 646 -42.72 54.23 -6.46
CA VAL A 646 -43.36 52.90 -6.49
C VAL A 646 -42.34 51.79 -6.88
N SER A 647 -42.48 50.61 -6.28
CA SER A 647 -41.73 49.38 -6.54
C SER A 647 -42.21 48.63 -7.80
N ALA A 648 -41.27 47.98 -8.51
CA ALA A 648 -41.45 46.78 -9.34
C ALA A 648 -40.02 46.32 -9.75
N ASP A 649 -39.37 45.45 -8.99
CA ASP A 649 -39.38 43.97 -9.10
C ASP A 649 -38.23 43.42 -9.96
N GLY A 650 -37.42 42.57 -9.32
CA GLY A 650 -36.85 41.39 -9.95
C GLY A 650 -35.48 41.48 -10.60
N LEU A 651 -34.42 41.72 -9.82
CA LEU A 651 -33.11 41.16 -10.16
C LEU A 651 -32.61 40.41 -8.92
N ASP A 652 -32.83 39.10 -8.92
CA ASP A 652 -32.32 38.16 -7.92
C ASP A 652 -30.80 38.33 -7.79
N THR A 653 -30.37 38.99 -6.72
CA THR A 653 -29.01 38.89 -6.24
C THR A 653 -28.80 37.47 -5.75
N VAL A 654 -28.13 36.66 -6.58
CA VAL A 654 -27.47 35.43 -6.14
C VAL A 654 -26.61 35.82 -4.95
N THR A 655 -27.07 35.51 -3.75
CA THR A 655 -26.28 35.60 -2.51
C THR A 655 -25.03 34.77 -2.73
N ALA A 656 -23.90 35.43 -2.95
CA ALA A 656 -22.60 34.80 -3.04
C ALA A 656 -22.36 34.09 -1.70
N ALA A 657 -22.48 32.76 -1.69
CA ALA A 657 -22.12 31.96 -0.54
C ALA A 657 -20.60 32.11 -0.31
N SER A 658 -20.20 32.97 0.61
CA SER A 658 -18.80 33.05 1.04
C SER A 658 -18.53 31.99 2.11
N ASP A 659 -17.32 31.45 2.14
CA ASP A 659 -16.80 30.70 3.30
C ASP A 659 -16.76 31.68 4.49
N HIS A 660 -17.23 31.26 5.68
CA HIS A 660 -17.35 32.12 6.86
C HIS A 660 -16.56 31.55 8.03
N CYS A 661 -15.97 32.43 8.84
CA CYS A 661 -15.24 32.02 10.02
C CYS A 661 -16.18 31.53 11.14
N ASP A 662 -15.99 30.32 11.64
CA ASP A 662 -16.80 29.74 12.73
C ASP A 662 -16.65 30.53 14.04
N PHE A 663 -15.54 31.26 14.22
CA PHE A 663 -15.25 32.00 15.44
C PHE A 663 -15.84 33.41 15.47
N CYS A 664 -15.92 34.09 14.32
CA CYS A 664 -16.35 35.50 14.27
C CYS A 664 -17.36 35.82 13.15
N SER A 665 -17.78 34.81 12.40
CA SER A 665 -18.72 34.90 11.27
C SER A 665 -18.28 35.84 10.14
N ALA A 666 -17.02 36.29 10.15
CA ALA A 666 -16.48 37.16 9.13
C ALA A 666 -16.16 36.35 7.86
N PRO A 667 -16.35 36.93 6.66
CA PRO A 667 -16.07 36.23 5.41
C PRO A 667 -14.58 35.89 5.28
N ILE A 668 -14.32 34.72 4.70
CA ILE A 668 -13.00 34.19 4.35
C ILE A 668 -12.82 34.33 2.84
N PRO A 669 -12.10 35.37 2.35
CA PRO A 669 -11.81 35.51 0.93
C PRO A 669 -10.86 34.40 0.44
N PHE A 670 -10.99 34.05 -0.83
CA PHE A 670 -10.09 33.11 -1.48
C PHE A 670 -8.87 33.82 -2.05
N THR A 671 -7.83 33.97 -1.22
CA THR A 671 -6.58 34.67 -1.60
C THR A 671 -5.38 33.75 -1.75
N ASP A 672 -5.36 32.63 -1.02
CA ASP A 672 -4.23 31.68 -0.99
C ASP A 672 -4.75 30.23 -1.01
N LEU A 673 -3.97 29.33 -1.61
CA LEU A 673 -4.30 27.92 -1.79
C LEU A 673 -4.12 27.07 -0.52
N THR A 674 -3.20 27.47 0.35
CA THR A 674 -2.77 26.70 1.53
C THR A 674 -3.36 27.24 2.82
N THR A 675 -3.61 28.55 2.85
CA THR A 675 -4.00 29.31 4.03
C THR A 675 -5.30 30.08 3.75
N ALA A 676 -6.23 30.00 4.69
CA ALA A 676 -7.45 30.79 4.73
C ALA A 676 -7.34 31.82 5.85
N THR A 677 -7.50 33.10 5.53
CA THR A 677 -7.50 34.18 6.53
C THR A 677 -8.82 34.94 6.45
N CYS A 678 -9.59 34.97 7.53
CA CYS A 678 -10.82 35.76 7.57
C CYS A 678 -10.50 37.26 7.59
N THR A 679 -11.48 38.09 7.23
CA THR A 679 -11.32 39.57 7.26
C THR A 679 -10.99 40.15 8.65
N ASN A 680 -11.21 39.39 9.72
CA ASN A 680 -10.84 39.74 11.09
C ASN A 680 -9.47 39.17 11.54
N GLY A 681 -8.75 38.45 10.67
CA GLY A 681 -7.37 37.99 10.91
C GLY A 681 -7.19 36.58 11.48
N HIS A 682 -8.26 35.82 11.76
CA HIS A 682 -8.12 34.39 12.08
C HIS A 682 -7.62 33.61 10.87
N GLN A 683 -6.64 32.73 11.10
CA GLN A 683 -5.94 31.97 10.07
C GLN A 683 -6.19 30.47 10.24
N PHE A 684 -6.52 29.77 9.16
CA PHE A 684 -6.79 28.34 9.10
C PHE A 684 -6.06 27.71 7.92
N PRO A 685 -5.64 26.44 7.99
CA PRO A 685 -5.21 25.72 6.81
C PRO A 685 -6.40 25.42 5.88
N ARG A 686 -6.16 25.41 4.56
CA ARG A 686 -7.14 24.92 3.58
C ARG A 686 -6.96 23.43 3.31
N CYS A 687 -8.08 22.75 3.07
CA CYS A 687 -8.06 21.38 2.58
C CYS A 687 -7.51 21.32 1.16
N GLY A 688 -6.49 20.50 0.92
CA GLY A 688 -5.79 20.41 -0.36
C GLY A 688 -6.60 19.85 -1.54
N ILE A 689 -7.84 19.39 -1.34
CA ILE A 689 -8.75 19.00 -2.45
C ILE A 689 -10.09 19.73 -2.42
N SER A 690 -10.66 20.06 -1.26
CA SER A 690 -11.92 20.80 -1.22
C SER A 690 -11.74 22.30 -1.28
N LEU A 691 -10.53 22.79 -0.99
CA LEU A 691 -10.13 24.19 -0.88
C LEU A 691 -10.86 24.98 0.23
N LEU A 692 -11.71 24.33 1.02
CA LEU A 692 -12.38 24.92 2.19
C LEU A 692 -11.41 25.12 3.36
N ALA A 693 -11.68 26.12 4.21
CA ALA A 693 -10.97 26.32 5.46
C ALA A 693 -11.24 25.17 6.45
N ILE A 694 -10.19 24.65 7.09
CA ILE A 694 -10.29 23.62 8.14
C ILE A 694 -10.32 24.34 9.50
N GLN A 695 -11.50 24.47 10.08
CA GLN A 695 -11.74 25.34 11.23
C GLN A 695 -11.87 24.61 12.57
N ALA A 696 -11.85 23.27 12.58
CA ALA A 696 -11.97 22.45 13.79
C ALA A 696 -10.84 21.42 13.94
N PRO A 697 -10.46 21.04 15.18
CA PRO A 697 -9.56 19.92 15.41
C PRO A 697 -10.26 18.58 15.17
N GLY A 698 -9.49 17.54 14.81
CA GLY A 698 -10.00 16.17 14.69
C GLY A 698 -10.78 15.85 13.41
N ILE A 699 -10.94 16.82 12.51
CA ILE A 699 -11.62 16.62 11.20
C ILE A 699 -10.63 16.50 10.03
N THR A 700 -9.34 16.32 10.31
CA THR A 700 -8.24 16.45 9.34
C THR A 700 -7.43 15.16 9.23
N LYS A 701 -7.06 14.81 8.00
CA LYS A 701 -5.99 13.85 7.67
C LYS A 701 -4.86 14.57 6.94
N TYR A 702 -3.66 14.03 6.98
CA TYR A 702 -2.45 14.62 6.41
C TYR A 702 -1.81 13.70 5.39
N CYS A 703 -1.14 14.26 4.38
CA CYS A 703 -0.27 13.46 3.52
C CYS A 703 1.00 13.03 4.30
N GLY A 704 1.34 11.74 4.27
CA GLY A 704 2.54 11.19 4.92
C GLY A 704 3.89 11.62 4.31
N ILE A 705 3.88 12.35 3.18
CA ILE A 705 5.10 12.88 2.53
C ILE A 705 5.14 14.41 2.65
N CYS A 706 4.17 15.11 2.05
CA CYS A 706 4.19 16.57 1.97
C CYS A 706 3.45 17.28 3.11
N SER A 707 2.87 16.53 4.06
CA SER A 707 2.12 17.06 5.22
C SER A 707 0.95 17.99 4.88
N THR A 708 0.51 18.02 3.62
CA THR A 708 -0.67 18.83 3.22
C THR A 708 -1.91 18.32 3.97
N PRO A 709 -2.72 19.20 4.58
CA PRO A 709 -3.93 18.81 5.29
C PRO A 709 -5.12 18.63 4.34
N PHE A 710 -5.97 17.67 4.66
CA PHE A 710 -7.20 17.33 3.94
C PHE A 710 -8.31 17.06 4.95
N LEU A 711 -9.56 17.29 4.58
CA LEU A 711 -10.70 16.85 5.41
C LEU A 711 -10.73 15.32 5.49
N SER A 712 -11.06 14.82 6.68
CA SER A 712 -11.22 13.38 6.96
C SER A 712 -12.46 12.82 6.26
N GLU A 713 -12.40 11.54 5.87
CA GLU A 713 -13.52 10.83 5.26
C GLU A 713 -14.75 10.84 6.18
N GLU A 714 -14.53 10.69 7.49
CA GLU A 714 -15.56 10.67 8.53
C GLU A 714 -16.31 12.01 8.60
N PHE A 715 -15.56 13.13 8.54
CA PHE A 715 -16.17 14.46 8.50
C PHE A 715 -16.98 14.68 7.22
N VAL A 716 -16.43 14.32 6.06
CA VAL A 716 -17.13 14.47 4.77
C VAL A 716 -18.43 13.67 4.76
N GLN A 717 -18.42 12.46 5.30
CA GLN A 717 -19.61 11.63 5.40
C GLN A 717 -20.70 12.29 6.25
N VAL A 718 -20.35 12.85 7.41
CA VAL A 718 -21.30 13.55 8.29
C VAL A 718 -21.93 14.75 7.59
N GLN A 719 -21.16 15.50 6.79
CA GLN A 719 -21.69 16.66 6.04
C GLN A 719 -22.63 16.27 4.89
N GLU A 720 -22.53 15.05 4.37
CA GLU A 720 -23.30 14.57 3.22
C GLU A 720 -24.48 13.66 3.60
N MET A 721 -24.57 13.22 4.86
CA MET A 721 -25.71 12.46 5.36
C MET A 721 -26.91 13.38 5.57
N GLN A 722 -28.03 13.05 4.92
CA GLN A 722 -29.35 13.61 5.24
C GLN A 722 -30.05 12.69 6.25
N GLU A 723 -30.77 13.25 7.22
CA GLU A 723 -31.31 12.54 8.40
C GLU A 723 -32.25 11.34 8.09
N GLU A 724 -32.67 11.13 6.84
CA GLU A 724 -33.74 10.18 6.48
C GLU A 724 -33.36 9.04 5.50
N THR A 725 -32.11 8.91 5.01
CA THR A 725 -31.76 7.88 4.00
C THR A 725 -30.85 6.75 4.53
N THR A 726 -31.22 5.49 4.26
CA THR A 726 -30.45 4.28 4.63
C THR A 726 -29.19 4.06 3.80
N GLU A 727 -29.08 4.65 2.62
CA GLU A 727 -27.86 4.66 1.80
C GLU A 727 -27.42 6.10 1.53
N PRO A 728 -26.11 6.41 1.65
CA PRO A 728 -25.63 7.77 1.42
C PRO A 728 -25.82 8.17 -0.06
N PRO A 729 -26.30 9.39 -0.35
CA PRO A 729 -26.55 9.87 -1.72
C PRO A 729 -25.24 10.06 -2.49
N VAL A 730 -25.25 9.84 -3.81
CA VAL A 730 -24.08 10.10 -4.67
C VAL A 730 -23.91 11.62 -4.83
N THR A 731 -22.85 12.18 -4.25
CA THR A 731 -22.59 13.63 -4.21
C THR A 731 -21.21 13.96 -4.77
N LEU A 732 -21.01 15.23 -5.12
CA LEU A 732 -19.75 15.72 -5.72
C LEU A 732 -18.58 15.52 -4.76
N SER A 733 -18.76 15.81 -3.47
CA SER A 733 -17.72 15.60 -2.47
C SER A 733 -17.36 14.11 -2.34
N ARG A 734 -18.34 13.20 -2.38
CA ARG A 734 -18.07 11.76 -2.32
C ARG A 734 -17.25 11.30 -3.52
N VAL A 735 -17.57 11.77 -4.73
CA VAL A 735 -16.78 11.47 -5.93
C VAL A 735 -15.35 12.00 -5.79
N LEU A 736 -15.20 13.26 -5.37
CA LEU A 736 -13.90 13.92 -5.18
C LEU A 736 -13.02 13.18 -4.16
N PHE A 737 -13.54 12.90 -2.96
CA PHE A 737 -12.77 12.28 -1.89
C PHE A 737 -12.50 10.78 -2.11
N GLN A 738 -13.36 10.05 -2.85
CA GLN A 738 -13.06 8.66 -3.26
C GLN A 738 -12.06 8.59 -4.40
N ALA A 739 -12.11 9.53 -5.33
CA ALA A 739 -11.14 9.59 -6.42
C ALA A 739 -9.77 10.02 -5.91
N CYS A 740 -9.70 11.01 -5.03
CA CYS A 740 -8.47 11.47 -4.38
C CYS A 740 -8.15 10.67 -3.10
N ASP A 741 -7.97 9.36 -3.26
CA ASP A 741 -7.59 8.41 -2.18
C ASP A 741 -6.09 8.43 -1.83
N ILE A 742 -5.32 9.28 -2.51
CA ILE A 742 -3.95 9.67 -2.21
C ILE A 742 -3.80 11.18 -2.31
N CYS A 743 -2.70 11.72 -1.79
CA CYS A 743 -2.37 13.13 -1.97
C CYS A 743 -2.26 13.48 -3.46
N ILE A 744 -3.10 14.41 -3.92
CA ILE A 744 -3.11 14.87 -5.32
C ILE A 744 -1.78 15.50 -5.75
N TYR A 745 -0.98 16.00 -4.80
CA TYR A 745 0.28 16.72 -5.05
C TYR A 745 1.50 15.83 -5.20
N CYS A 746 1.75 14.90 -4.27
CA CYS A 746 2.95 14.06 -4.30
C CYS A 746 2.64 12.56 -4.44
N GLY A 747 1.37 12.17 -4.38
CA GLY A 747 0.92 10.79 -4.42
C GLY A 747 1.09 10.00 -3.11
N GLY A 748 1.57 10.62 -2.04
CA GLY A 748 1.70 10.00 -0.73
C GLY A 748 0.35 9.59 -0.14
N LYS A 749 0.35 8.51 0.64
CA LYS A 749 -0.81 8.03 1.38
C LYS A 749 -1.15 8.98 2.53
N PHE A 750 -2.41 8.96 2.96
CA PHE A 750 -2.84 9.74 4.10
C PHE A 750 -2.51 9.05 5.44
N VAL A 751 -2.33 9.88 6.46
CA VAL A 751 -2.17 9.53 7.88
C VAL A 751 -3.09 10.44 8.69
N GLY A 752 -3.69 9.93 9.78
CA GLY A 752 -4.69 10.69 10.56
C GLY A 752 -5.85 9.83 11.01
#